data_AF-A0A6B8RN32-F1
#
_entry.id   AF-A0A6B8RN32-F1
#
_cell.length_a   1.000
_cell.length_b   1.000
_cell.length_c   1.000
_cell.angle_alpha   90.00
_cell.angle_beta   90.00
_cell.angle_gamma   90.00
#
_symmetry.space_group_name_H-M   'P 1'
#
loop_
_entity.id
_entity.type
_entity.pdbx_description
1 polymer ?
#
loop_
_entity_poly.entity_id
_entity_poly.type
_entity_poly.pdbx_seq_one_letter_code
_entity_poly.pdbx_strand_id
1 'polypeptide(L)'
;MYTKGFKTPNKKRGTGEKMFKSKSMKKMVLCLAATALVFSSLTSVTKTSYAADGIVTISWNSENQEIDGFGVSGAFHQAYQLQQSNSTVQNQVLDLLFSTSNGAGFSIVRNDVGDSGIWNDVASWPHTSIEPTQGNYNTDVLNDDQLWFMNQAKSRGTSRFFSTVWSPPGWMKTNGTVEHGGSLRTDMYQAYADYLAKYINDYKSKFGIDLYAISIANEPNNNTYYSSTDWSGTQFRDFISNNLIPTFDSNNIRSKVIVGEMAEWTESLTTDSLNDGTASSRVDITGTHAYDAGTGILPVTQSKNKKTWQTEVSNMGPNDNTLNDQLYWAKLINSHMLSNTSAWLYWWGVTVKNGDGEALINRLNPINNTYTVAKRLYAIANFSRFIRPGFVRITADTNPTPDVYLTAYKNKSDGKFVVVAINDSTSNKSIDFSLNGFTASSVTPYRTSSTENLAQLSNVSVTNGTTLSTTLNSKSITTFVGTATSTGNSGLQLYYDDFESGAIGQNAAGWSTDGGTWQVFQPPGNTKEYQKTSAGDNTSITGSTWSNYYVQGYIKLVNDTLGGVALLGRVQDNSHYYQLELKRDTAGKRKWWIWRNNGGSWMQIASGYYPYASNTYYLTRLDMNGSKLSASISTDFGNSFVTLGSGQDTLYSSGKIGVRSWGTGGSFDAIKAVRDN
;
A
#
# COMPACT_ATOMS: atom_id res chain seq x y z
N MET A 1 -76.61 -30.01 5.25
CA MET A 1 -77.39 -31.01 4.49
C MET A 1 -76.45 -31.76 3.56
N TYR A 2 -76.51 -33.09 3.67
CA TYR A 2 -76.10 -34.12 2.71
C TYR A 2 -74.66 -34.24 2.19
N THR A 3 -74.08 -35.36 2.63
CA THR A 3 -72.98 -36.16 2.10
C THR A 3 -73.41 -37.05 0.92
N LYS A 4 -72.40 -37.64 0.25
CA LYS A 4 -72.36 -38.84 -0.64
C LYS A 4 -72.38 -38.56 -2.16
N GLY A 5 -71.60 -39.25 -3.00
CA GLY A 5 -70.83 -40.48 -2.75
C GLY A 5 -69.95 -40.98 -3.90
N PHE A 6 -69.22 -42.03 -3.55
CA PHE A 6 -68.25 -42.86 -4.27
C PHE A 6 -68.76 -43.54 -5.56
N LYS A 7 -67.85 -43.84 -6.51
CA LYS A 7 -67.31 -45.20 -6.79
C LYS A 7 -66.33 -45.27 -7.99
N THR A 8 -65.21 -45.94 -7.75
CA THR A 8 -64.21 -46.48 -8.69
C THR A 8 -64.70 -47.73 -9.45
N PRO A 9 -63.96 -48.16 -10.50
CA PRO A 9 -63.55 -49.57 -10.54
C PRO A 9 -62.07 -49.84 -10.91
N ASN A 10 -61.45 -50.69 -10.07
CA ASN A 10 -60.60 -51.87 -10.34
C ASN A 10 -59.35 -51.77 -11.26
N LYS A 11 -58.17 -51.85 -10.65
CA LYS A 11 -57.26 -53.03 -10.50
C LYS A 11 -56.26 -53.25 -11.66
N LYS A 12 -54.97 -53.09 -11.35
CA LYS A 12 -54.04 -54.20 -11.04
C LYS A 12 -52.71 -53.66 -10.50
N ARG A 13 -52.22 -54.27 -9.42
CA ARG A 13 -50.88 -54.06 -8.82
C ARG A 13 -49.81 -54.68 -9.71
N GLY A 14 -48.68 -53.99 -9.85
CA GLY A 14 -47.40 -54.54 -10.26
C GLY A 14 -46.30 -53.66 -9.64
N THR A 15 -45.51 -54.24 -8.76
CA THR A 15 -44.36 -53.64 -8.07
C THR A 15 -43.27 -53.23 -9.06
N GLY A 16 -42.69 -52.05 -8.89
CA GLY A 16 -41.52 -51.62 -9.65
C GLY A 16 -41.16 -50.18 -9.36
N GLU A 17 -40.18 -49.97 -8.48
CA GLU A 17 -39.44 -48.72 -8.38
C GLU A 17 -38.93 -48.31 -9.77
N LYS A 18 -39.36 -47.14 -10.24
CA LYS A 18 -38.71 -46.46 -11.36
C LYS A 18 -38.61 -44.97 -11.07
N MET A 19 -37.42 -44.58 -10.60
CA MET A 19 -36.83 -43.28 -10.87
C MET A 19 -36.91 -42.98 -12.36
N PHE A 20 -37.66 -41.95 -12.73
CA PHE A 20 -37.50 -41.30 -14.03
C PHE A 20 -36.60 -40.09 -13.88
N LYS A 21 -35.38 -40.27 -14.41
CA LYS A 21 -34.33 -39.27 -14.59
C LYS A 21 -34.82 -38.16 -15.51
N SER A 22 -34.79 -36.90 -15.05
CA SER A 22 -34.75 -35.76 -15.97
C SER A 22 -33.30 -35.53 -16.42
N LYS A 23 -33.13 -35.48 -17.74
CA LYS A 23 -31.87 -35.19 -18.41
C LYS A 23 -31.68 -33.68 -18.47
N SER A 24 -30.62 -33.17 -17.85
CA SER A 24 -29.82 -32.02 -18.33
C SER A 24 -28.78 -31.64 -17.27
N MET A 25 -27.87 -32.57 -16.96
CA MET A 25 -26.64 -32.29 -16.23
C MET A 25 -25.58 -33.23 -16.81
N LYS A 26 -24.63 -32.66 -17.54
CA LYS A 26 -23.31 -33.19 -17.96
C LYS A 26 -22.93 -32.66 -19.35
N LYS A 27 -22.30 -31.49 -19.39
CA LYS A 27 -21.26 -31.11 -20.35
C LYS A 27 -20.36 -30.05 -19.72
N MET A 28 -19.27 -30.48 -19.10
CA MET A 28 -17.95 -29.82 -19.16
C MET A 28 -16.94 -30.61 -18.33
N VAL A 29 -16.48 -31.75 -18.84
CA VAL A 29 -15.14 -32.27 -18.57
C VAL A 29 -14.70 -33.13 -19.77
N LEU A 30 -13.46 -32.91 -20.24
CA LEU A 30 -12.67 -33.61 -21.27
C LEU A 30 -12.93 -33.31 -22.76
N CYS A 31 -12.11 -32.42 -23.32
CA CYS A 31 -11.36 -32.71 -24.56
C CYS A 31 -9.86 -32.49 -24.27
N LEU A 32 -9.10 -33.57 -24.34
CA LEU A 32 -7.65 -33.64 -24.27
C LEU A 32 -7.05 -33.43 -25.68
N ALA A 33 -5.92 -32.72 -25.71
CA ALA A 33 -4.81 -32.84 -26.67
C ALA A 33 -5.07 -32.57 -28.17
N ALA A 34 -4.61 -31.41 -28.66
CA ALA A 34 -3.55 -31.28 -29.68
C ALA A 34 -3.59 -29.90 -30.37
N THR A 35 -2.78 -28.96 -29.87
CA THR A 35 -1.91 -28.06 -30.66
C THR A 35 -1.01 -27.32 -29.67
N ALA A 36 0.08 -28.00 -29.31
CA ALA A 36 1.25 -27.36 -28.74
C ALA A 36 2.04 -26.75 -29.90
N LEU A 37 2.28 -25.43 -29.89
CA LEU A 37 3.45 -24.75 -30.46
C LEU A 37 3.34 -23.22 -30.26
N VAL A 38 4.25 -22.70 -29.42
CA VAL A 38 4.83 -21.33 -29.38
C VAL A 38 3.84 -20.19 -29.09
N PHE A 39 3.87 -19.49 -27.95
CA PHE A 39 5.00 -18.73 -27.41
C PHE A 39 5.15 -18.93 -25.89
N SER A 40 6.28 -19.50 -25.48
CA SER A 40 6.82 -19.31 -24.14
C SER A 40 7.42 -17.90 -24.05
N SER A 41 6.61 -16.91 -23.66
CA SER A 41 7.19 -15.73 -23.01
C SER A 41 7.61 -16.19 -21.62
N LEU A 42 8.91 -16.48 -21.45
CA LEU A 42 9.51 -16.57 -20.13
C LEU A 42 9.27 -15.22 -19.44
N THR A 43 8.22 -15.12 -18.64
CA THR A 43 8.19 -14.14 -17.56
C THR A 43 9.27 -14.59 -16.59
N SER A 44 10.35 -13.83 -16.54
CA SER A 44 11.38 -13.93 -15.53
C SER A 44 10.69 -13.86 -14.17
N VAL A 45 10.39 -15.00 -13.55
CA VAL A 45 10.14 -15.06 -12.12
C VAL A 45 11.45 -14.63 -11.51
N THR A 46 11.53 -13.37 -11.08
CA THR A 46 12.63 -12.90 -10.26
C THR A 46 12.68 -13.83 -9.05
N LYS A 47 13.70 -14.70 -9.02
CA LYS A 47 14.06 -15.44 -7.81
C LYS A 47 14.11 -14.41 -6.70
N THR A 48 13.17 -14.48 -5.77
CA THR A 48 13.25 -13.77 -4.50
C THR A 48 14.57 -14.19 -3.86
N SER A 49 15.51 -13.25 -3.78
CA SER A 49 16.73 -13.42 -3.02
C SER A 49 16.33 -13.61 -1.57
N TYR A 50 16.55 -14.81 -1.03
CA TYR A 50 16.49 -15.03 0.41
C TYR A 50 17.49 -14.09 1.08
N ALA A 51 17.12 -13.50 2.22
CA ALA A 51 18.08 -12.77 3.04
C ALA A 51 19.24 -13.72 3.38
N ALA A 52 20.45 -13.36 2.93
CA ALA A 52 21.66 -13.99 3.44
C ALA A 52 21.76 -13.56 4.91
N ASP A 53 21.79 -14.53 5.82
CA ASP A 53 21.90 -14.38 7.27
C ASP A 53 20.63 -14.03 8.06
N GLY A 54 19.51 -14.76 7.90
CA GLY A 54 18.50 -14.99 8.96
C GLY A 54 17.79 -13.79 9.63
N ILE A 55 18.14 -12.56 9.27
CA ILE A 55 17.69 -11.30 9.85
C ILE A 55 16.79 -10.61 8.82
N VAL A 56 15.57 -10.27 9.24
CA VAL A 56 14.57 -9.50 8.48
C VAL A 56 14.80 -8.03 8.72
N THR A 57 15.07 -7.25 7.68
CA THR A 57 15.17 -5.79 7.81
C THR A 57 13.79 -5.14 7.68
N ILE A 58 13.48 -4.18 8.56
CA ILE A 58 12.31 -3.30 8.48
C ILE A 58 12.81 -1.86 8.37
N SER A 59 12.59 -1.21 7.23
CA SER A 59 13.20 0.08 6.89
C SER A 59 12.23 1.25 7.07
N TRP A 60 12.32 1.96 8.20
CA TRP A 60 11.41 3.06 8.56
C TRP A 60 11.29 4.14 7.48
N ASN A 61 12.41 4.53 6.88
CA ASN A 61 12.48 5.66 5.94
C ASN A 61 12.12 5.28 4.49
N SER A 62 11.98 3.98 4.19
CA SER A 62 11.60 3.49 2.87
C SER A 62 10.09 3.31 2.81
N GLU A 63 9.40 4.40 2.49
CA GLU A 63 7.95 4.47 2.45
C GLU A 63 7.38 4.00 1.10
N ASN A 64 6.25 3.30 1.18
CA ASN A 64 5.45 2.90 0.03
C ASN A 64 4.07 3.58 0.11
N GLN A 65 2.99 2.89 -0.23
CA GLN A 65 1.65 3.48 -0.26
C GLN A 65 1.07 3.76 1.14
N GLU A 66 0.25 4.80 1.23
CA GLU A 66 -0.62 5.07 2.39
C GLU A 66 -1.80 4.09 2.41
N ILE A 67 -2.10 3.56 3.59
CA ILE A 67 -3.19 2.63 3.85
C ILE A 67 -4.46 3.43 4.16
N ASP A 68 -5.44 3.24 3.28
CA ASP A 68 -6.79 3.74 3.44
C ASP A 68 -7.64 2.86 4.38
N GLY A 69 -7.23 1.62 4.59
CA GLY A 69 -7.75 0.77 5.66
C GLY A 69 -8.45 -0.48 5.15
N PHE A 70 -9.29 -1.04 6.00
CA PHE A 70 -9.87 -2.36 5.78
C PHE A 70 -11.35 -2.32 6.12
N GLY A 71 -12.15 -3.14 5.45
CA GLY A 71 -13.60 -3.05 5.57
C GLY A 71 -14.39 -4.28 5.22
N VAL A 72 -15.70 -4.09 5.34
CA VAL A 72 -16.76 -5.04 5.00
C VAL A 72 -17.95 -4.26 4.43
N SER A 73 -18.83 -4.98 3.74
CA SER A 73 -20.11 -4.49 3.25
C SER A 73 -21.27 -4.89 4.17
N GLY A 74 -22.27 -4.01 4.26
CA GLY A 74 -23.60 -4.27 4.82
C GLY A 74 -24.71 -4.38 3.77
N ALA A 75 -24.36 -4.32 2.48
CA ALA A 75 -25.27 -4.28 1.34
C ALA A 75 -26.21 -5.49 1.25
N PHE A 76 -27.25 -5.39 0.40
CA PHE A 76 -28.26 -6.44 0.20
C PHE A 76 -28.95 -6.88 1.51
N HIS A 77 -29.36 -5.91 2.33
CA HIS A 77 -30.06 -6.12 3.60
C HIS A 77 -29.35 -7.03 4.61
N GLN A 78 -28.04 -7.30 4.45
CA GLN A 78 -27.31 -8.07 5.45
C GLN A 78 -27.23 -7.32 6.79
N ALA A 79 -27.17 -5.98 6.73
CA ALA A 79 -27.31 -5.14 7.92
C ALA A 79 -28.71 -5.25 8.55
N TYR A 80 -29.79 -5.25 7.76
CA TYR A 80 -31.15 -5.43 8.25
C TYR A 80 -31.30 -6.74 9.03
N GLN A 81 -30.74 -7.84 8.54
CA GLN A 81 -30.80 -9.13 9.24
C GLN A 81 -30.19 -9.05 10.65
N LEU A 82 -29.09 -8.32 10.81
CA LEU A 82 -28.50 -8.08 12.13
C LEU A 82 -29.40 -7.19 13.00
N GLN A 83 -29.99 -6.16 12.41
CA GLN A 83 -30.91 -5.24 13.09
C GLN A 83 -32.15 -5.98 13.67
N GLN A 84 -32.53 -7.14 13.13
CA GLN A 84 -33.62 -7.97 13.68
C GLN A 84 -33.22 -8.80 14.91
N SER A 85 -31.93 -8.92 15.22
CA SER A 85 -31.47 -9.60 16.43
C SER A 85 -31.76 -8.76 17.67
N ASN A 86 -31.67 -9.36 18.87
CA ASN A 86 -31.72 -8.60 20.11
C ASN A 86 -30.49 -7.68 20.27
N SER A 87 -30.59 -6.68 21.14
CA SER A 87 -29.53 -5.68 21.33
C SER A 87 -28.19 -6.29 21.77
N THR A 88 -28.19 -7.41 22.50
CA THR A 88 -26.97 -8.09 22.92
C THR A 88 -26.21 -8.65 21.72
N VAL A 89 -26.87 -9.40 20.84
CA VAL A 89 -26.24 -9.99 19.65
C VAL A 89 -25.85 -8.91 18.64
N GLN A 90 -26.70 -7.89 18.46
CA GLN A 90 -26.35 -6.72 17.64
C GLN A 90 -25.00 -6.14 18.09
N ASN A 91 -24.87 -5.80 19.37
CA ASN A 91 -23.64 -5.19 19.89
C ASN A 91 -22.44 -6.13 19.81
N GLN A 92 -22.62 -7.43 20.10
CA GLN A 92 -21.52 -8.41 19.97
C GLN A 92 -20.98 -8.49 18.53
N VAL A 93 -21.86 -8.60 17.54
CA VAL A 93 -21.46 -8.68 16.12
C VAL A 93 -20.83 -7.36 15.66
N LEU A 94 -21.43 -6.23 16.01
CA LEU A 94 -20.88 -4.90 15.67
C LEU A 94 -19.54 -4.64 16.35
N ASP A 95 -19.35 -5.09 17.59
CA ASP A 95 -18.07 -5.00 18.29
C ASP A 95 -17.03 -5.90 17.63
N LEU A 96 -17.39 -7.14 17.27
CA LEU A 96 -16.51 -8.06 16.53
C LEU A 96 -16.05 -7.47 15.19
N LEU A 97 -16.87 -6.66 14.51
CA LEU A 97 -16.51 -6.04 13.24
C LEU A 97 -15.73 -4.73 13.43
N PHE A 98 -16.18 -3.83 14.30
CA PHE A 98 -15.73 -2.43 14.29
C PHE A 98 -14.94 -1.99 15.52
N SER A 99 -14.99 -2.72 16.65
CA SER A 99 -14.22 -2.34 17.84
C SER A 99 -12.73 -2.50 17.59
N THR A 100 -11.95 -1.44 17.85
CA THR A 100 -10.47 -1.49 17.80
C THR A 100 -9.85 -2.17 19.03
N SER A 101 -10.64 -2.37 20.10
CA SER A 101 -10.16 -3.04 21.31
C SER A 101 -10.42 -4.54 21.26
N ASN A 102 -11.63 -4.92 20.82
CA ASN A 102 -12.13 -6.29 20.96
C ASN A 102 -12.49 -6.97 19.63
N GLY A 103 -12.54 -6.26 18.49
CA GLY A 103 -12.95 -6.80 17.18
C GLY A 103 -11.96 -6.57 16.05
N ALA A 104 -12.38 -6.72 14.80
CA ALA A 104 -11.52 -6.50 13.64
C ALA A 104 -11.17 -5.01 13.45
N GLY A 105 -11.91 -4.09 14.07
CA GLY A 105 -11.64 -2.67 13.97
C GLY A 105 -11.85 -2.11 12.56
N PHE A 106 -12.72 -2.68 11.73
CA PHE A 106 -12.89 -2.23 10.35
C PHE A 106 -13.08 -0.71 10.25
N SER A 107 -12.26 -0.06 9.41
CA SER A 107 -12.22 1.39 9.26
C SER A 107 -12.99 1.88 8.03
N ILE A 108 -13.44 0.95 7.19
CA ILE A 108 -14.22 1.21 5.98
C ILE A 108 -15.52 0.39 6.03
N VAL A 109 -16.65 1.02 5.71
CA VAL A 109 -17.90 0.33 5.39
C VAL A 109 -18.28 0.65 3.94
N ARG A 110 -18.58 -0.40 3.18
CA ARG A 110 -19.11 -0.34 1.80
C ARG A 110 -20.60 -0.61 1.82
N ASN A 111 -21.37 0.17 1.06
CA ASN A 111 -22.81 0.00 0.91
C ASN A 111 -23.22 0.15 -0.56
N ASP A 112 -24.46 -0.20 -0.88
CA ASP A 112 -25.03 0.04 -2.20
C ASP A 112 -25.73 1.40 -2.30
N VAL A 113 -25.75 1.96 -3.52
CA VAL A 113 -26.46 3.21 -3.88
C VAL A 113 -27.85 2.87 -4.42
N GLY A 114 -28.66 2.23 -3.58
CA GLY A 114 -30.03 1.85 -3.93
C GLY A 114 -30.13 0.79 -5.04
N ASP A 115 -31.37 0.34 -5.26
CA ASP A 115 -31.83 -0.62 -6.27
C ASP A 115 -30.96 -1.87 -6.39
N SER A 116 -30.93 -2.67 -5.33
CA SER A 116 -30.31 -3.99 -5.29
C SER A 116 -31.33 -5.06 -5.71
N GLY A 117 -31.59 -5.26 -7.00
CA GLY A 117 -32.58 -6.20 -7.57
C GLY A 117 -32.66 -7.55 -6.86
N ILE A 118 -33.78 -8.25 -7.04
CA ILE A 118 -34.22 -9.36 -6.18
C ILE A 118 -33.11 -10.43 -6.08
N TRP A 119 -32.56 -10.62 -4.88
CA TRP A 119 -31.84 -11.84 -4.55
C TRP A 119 -32.86 -12.89 -4.10
N ASN A 120 -32.60 -14.17 -4.37
CA ASN A 120 -33.59 -15.26 -4.40
C ASN A 120 -34.27 -15.65 -3.05
N ASP A 121 -34.37 -14.75 -2.07
CA ASP A 121 -35.12 -14.94 -0.84
C ASP A 121 -35.88 -13.67 -0.40
N VAL A 122 -36.92 -13.87 0.41
CA VAL A 122 -37.76 -12.80 0.99
C VAL A 122 -36.98 -11.92 1.99
N ALA A 123 -35.69 -12.20 2.20
CA ALA A 123 -34.78 -11.51 3.10
C ALA A 123 -33.86 -10.50 2.37
N SER A 124 -33.90 -10.47 1.03
CA SER A 124 -33.01 -9.69 0.16
C SER A 124 -33.78 -8.88 -0.90
N TRP A 125 -34.83 -8.17 -0.46
CA TRP A 125 -35.58 -7.25 -1.32
C TRP A 125 -34.68 -6.12 -1.83
N PRO A 126 -35.03 -5.44 -2.94
CA PRO A 126 -34.25 -4.30 -3.40
C PRO A 126 -34.32 -3.12 -2.43
N HIS A 127 -33.15 -2.57 -2.07
CA HIS A 127 -33.10 -1.21 -1.53
C HIS A 127 -33.77 -0.28 -2.52
N THR A 128 -34.71 0.55 -2.07
CA THR A 128 -35.39 1.47 -2.98
C THR A 128 -34.40 2.55 -3.42
N SER A 129 -34.30 2.81 -4.73
CA SER A 129 -33.52 3.94 -5.24
C SER A 129 -33.96 5.26 -4.60
N ILE A 130 -33.03 6.22 -4.46
CA ILE A 130 -33.41 7.59 -4.09
C ILE A 130 -34.23 8.29 -5.19
N GLU A 131 -34.29 7.73 -6.41
CA GLU A 131 -35.11 8.22 -7.53
C GLU A 131 -35.74 7.05 -8.30
N PRO A 132 -36.77 6.37 -7.73
CA PRO A 132 -37.35 5.16 -8.34
C PRO A 132 -37.97 5.39 -9.72
N THR A 133 -38.44 6.61 -9.99
CA THR A 133 -38.92 7.05 -11.31
C THR A 133 -38.43 8.47 -11.57
N GLN A 134 -38.24 8.82 -12.84
CA GLN A 134 -37.66 10.11 -13.24
C GLN A 134 -38.39 11.29 -12.58
N GLY A 135 -37.64 12.12 -11.85
CA GLY A 135 -38.13 13.31 -11.14
C GLY A 135 -38.83 13.03 -9.80
N ASN A 136 -39.03 11.78 -9.42
CA ASN A 136 -39.68 11.40 -8.16
C ASN A 136 -38.64 10.92 -7.16
N TYR A 137 -38.09 11.85 -6.38
CA TYR A 137 -37.11 11.54 -5.35
C TYR A 137 -37.74 10.95 -4.09
N ASN A 138 -37.29 9.75 -3.71
CA ASN A 138 -37.55 9.20 -2.38
C ASN A 138 -36.60 9.84 -1.38
N THR A 139 -37.11 10.79 -0.61
CA THR A 139 -36.31 11.57 0.36
C THR A 139 -36.35 11.01 1.78
N ASP A 140 -37.25 10.05 2.05
CA ASP A 140 -37.42 9.36 3.33
C ASP A 140 -36.59 8.08 3.35
N VAL A 141 -35.28 8.25 3.47
CA VAL A 141 -34.29 7.16 3.63
C VAL A 141 -34.17 6.70 5.11
N LEU A 142 -35.11 7.12 5.98
CA LEU A 142 -35.05 6.97 7.44
C LEU A 142 -35.07 5.50 7.94
N ASN A 143 -35.45 4.55 7.09
CA ASN A 143 -35.47 3.11 7.41
C ASN A 143 -34.39 2.31 6.65
N ASP A 144 -33.33 2.98 6.18
CA ASP A 144 -32.19 2.32 5.53
C ASP A 144 -31.32 1.58 6.56
N ASP A 145 -31.28 0.25 6.49
CA ASP A 145 -30.44 -0.57 7.36
C ASP A 145 -28.94 -0.33 7.14
N GLN A 146 -28.55 0.12 5.94
CA GLN A 146 -27.18 0.50 5.65
C GLN A 146 -26.78 1.77 6.39
N LEU A 147 -27.71 2.74 6.53
CA LEU A 147 -27.50 3.92 7.37
C LEU A 147 -27.38 3.56 8.84
N TRP A 148 -28.22 2.63 9.35
CA TRP A 148 -28.07 2.11 10.70
C TRP A 148 -26.69 1.49 10.90
N PHE A 149 -26.24 0.64 9.97
CA PHE A 149 -24.94 -0.03 10.04
C PHE A 149 -23.77 0.95 10.03
N MET A 150 -23.81 1.97 9.15
CA MET A 150 -22.79 3.03 9.12
C MET A 150 -22.73 3.82 10.44
N ASN A 151 -23.88 4.15 11.03
CA ASN A 151 -23.91 4.83 12.32
C ASN A 151 -23.35 3.96 13.46
N GLN A 152 -23.67 2.66 13.46
CA GLN A 152 -23.12 1.70 14.42
C GLN A 152 -21.61 1.49 14.27
N ALA A 153 -21.10 1.53 13.03
CA ALA A 153 -19.68 1.47 12.73
C ALA A 153 -18.97 2.78 13.15
N LYS A 154 -19.56 3.94 12.82
CA LYS A 154 -19.06 5.28 13.17
C LYS A 154 -18.89 5.43 14.68
N SER A 155 -19.87 4.98 15.47
CA SER A 155 -19.79 5.04 16.94
C SER A 155 -18.68 4.17 17.54
N ARG A 156 -18.12 3.24 16.76
CA ARG A 156 -17.01 2.33 17.13
C ARG A 156 -15.66 2.73 16.52
N GLY A 157 -15.59 3.87 15.84
CA GLY A 157 -14.34 4.42 15.30
C GLY A 157 -14.08 4.10 13.83
N THR A 158 -15.06 3.59 13.09
CA THR A 158 -15.01 3.56 11.63
C THR A 158 -15.08 4.98 11.10
N SER A 159 -14.14 5.36 10.23
CA SER A 159 -13.96 6.75 9.78
C SER A 159 -14.18 6.96 8.28
N ARG A 160 -14.32 5.88 7.49
CA ARG A 160 -14.53 5.96 6.05
C ARG A 160 -15.76 5.17 5.64
N PHE A 161 -16.57 5.79 4.80
CA PHE A 161 -17.79 5.21 4.24
C PHE A 161 -17.75 5.43 2.74
N PHE A 162 -18.07 4.41 1.96
CA PHE A 162 -18.30 4.58 0.53
C PHE A 162 -19.48 3.74 0.07
N SER A 163 -20.09 4.18 -1.02
CA SER A 163 -21.17 3.45 -1.64
C SER A 163 -20.85 3.15 -3.09
N THR A 164 -21.35 2.01 -3.58
CA THR A 164 -21.17 1.55 -4.96
C THR A 164 -22.53 1.40 -5.63
N VAL A 165 -22.63 1.77 -6.91
CA VAL A 165 -23.85 1.56 -7.71
C VAL A 165 -23.77 0.20 -8.39
N TRP A 166 -24.64 -0.76 -8.05
CA TRP A 166 -24.75 -2.00 -8.85
C TRP A 166 -25.50 -1.76 -10.15
N SER A 167 -26.49 -0.88 -10.09
CA SER A 167 -27.32 -0.52 -11.23
C SER A 167 -27.88 0.89 -11.04
N PRO A 168 -27.82 1.77 -12.04
CA PRO A 168 -28.68 2.95 -12.09
C PRO A 168 -30.15 2.51 -12.10
N PRO A 169 -31.10 3.38 -11.72
CA PRO A 169 -32.52 3.10 -11.84
C PRO A 169 -32.89 2.60 -13.24
N GLY A 170 -33.80 1.62 -13.32
CA GLY A 170 -34.14 0.97 -14.59
C GLY A 170 -34.58 1.95 -15.70
N TRP A 171 -35.23 3.05 -15.33
CA TRP A 171 -35.64 4.10 -16.26
C TRP A 171 -34.48 4.86 -16.91
N MET A 172 -33.25 4.77 -16.38
CA MET A 172 -32.03 5.30 -17.00
C MET A 172 -31.33 4.30 -17.94
N LYS A 173 -31.73 3.03 -17.92
CA LYS A 173 -31.02 1.92 -18.60
C LYS A 173 -31.63 1.57 -19.95
N THR A 174 -30.85 0.90 -20.81
CA THR A 174 -31.28 0.45 -22.15
C THR A 174 -32.34 -0.65 -22.12
N ASN A 175 -32.35 -1.48 -21.08
CA ASN A 175 -33.29 -2.59 -20.89
C ASN A 175 -34.47 -2.24 -19.99
N GLY A 176 -34.53 -1.02 -19.43
CA GLY A 176 -35.65 -0.58 -18.59
C GLY A 176 -35.72 -1.24 -17.21
N THR A 177 -34.72 -2.00 -16.79
CA THR A 177 -34.69 -2.76 -15.53
C THR A 177 -33.32 -2.69 -14.86
N VAL A 178 -33.26 -2.82 -13.54
CA VAL A 178 -31.99 -2.83 -12.80
C VAL A 178 -31.23 -4.16 -12.90
N GLU A 179 -31.93 -5.25 -13.22
CA GLU A 179 -31.39 -6.60 -13.36
C GLU A 179 -30.91 -6.88 -14.79
N HIS A 180 -30.23 -8.02 -14.98
CA HIS A 180 -29.90 -8.57 -16.31
C HIS A 180 -29.02 -7.67 -17.19
N GLY A 181 -28.06 -6.97 -16.57
CA GLY A 181 -27.10 -6.10 -17.25
C GLY A 181 -27.79 -4.96 -17.98
N GLY A 182 -27.43 -4.75 -19.25
CA GLY A 182 -27.82 -3.56 -20.00
C GLY A 182 -26.94 -2.38 -19.60
N SER A 183 -26.99 -1.29 -20.37
CA SER A 183 -26.09 -0.15 -20.17
C SER A 183 -26.86 1.09 -19.75
N LEU A 184 -26.17 2.02 -19.09
CA LEU A 184 -26.68 3.38 -18.92
C LEU A 184 -26.85 4.01 -20.31
N ARG A 185 -28.04 4.54 -20.60
CA ARG A 185 -28.25 5.25 -21.86
C ARG A 185 -27.48 6.56 -21.89
N THR A 186 -26.90 6.90 -23.03
CA THR A 186 -26.08 8.12 -23.18
C THR A 186 -26.87 9.40 -22.95
N ASP A 187 -28.18 9.42 -23.27
CA ASP A 187 -29.08 10.55 -22.98
C ASP A 187 -29.37 10.73 -21.48
N MET A 188 -28.97 9.78 -20.64
CA MET A 188 -29.19 9.79 -19.19
C MET A 188 -27.92 10.08 -18.38
N TYR A 189 -26.78 10.35 -19.03
CA TYR A 189 -25.51 10.59 -18.33
C TYR A 189 -25.60 11.78 -17.37
N GLN A 190 -26.25 12.88 -17.76
CA GLN A 190 -26.41 14.02 -16.87
C GLN A 190 -27.28 13.66 -15.66
N ALA A 191 -28.43 13.00 -15.88
CA ALA A 191 -29.32 12.58 -14.80
C ALA A 191 -28.62 11.62 -13.83
N TYR A 192 -27.74 10.73 -14.33
CA TYR A 192 -26.97 9.83 -13.48
C TYR A 192 -25.92 10.58 -12.64
N ALA A 193 -25.24 11.59 -13.20
CA ALA A 193 -24.33 12.43 -12.44
C ALA A 193 -25.07 13.22 -11.32
N ASP A 194 -26.26 13.76 -11.64
CA ASP A 194 -27.12 14.46 -10.69
C ASP A 194 -27.62 13.51 -9.58
N TYR A 195 -27.96 12.27 -9.92
CA TYR A 195 -28.33 11.21 -8.99
C TYR A 195 -27.23 10.92 -7.96
N LEU A 196 -25.99 10.70 -8.42
CA LEU A 196 -24.84 10.47 -7.53
C LEU A 196 -24.57 11.69 -6.64
N ALA A 197 -24.65 12.89 -7.22
CA ALA A 197 -24.44 14.14 -6.50
C ALA A 197 -25.47 14.34 -5.39
N LYS A 198 -26.75 14.07 -5.70
CA LYS A 198 -27.83 14.13 -4.74
C LYS A 198 -27.68 13.09 -3.64
N TYR A 199 -27.32 11.85 -3.96
CA TYR A 199 -27.08 10.80 -2.96
C TYR A 199 -26.02 11.26 -1.94
N ILE A 200 -24.88 11.75 -2.41
CA ILE A 200 -23.79 12.25 -1.54
C ILE A 200 -24.27 13.41 -0.66
N ASN A 201 -24.94 14.40 -1.26
CA ASN A 201 -25.41 15.57 -0.53
C ASN A 201 -26.49 15.24 0.49
N ASP A 202 -27.42 14.34 0.17
CA ASP A 202 -28.48 13.89 1.08
C ASP A 202 -27.88 13.13 2.28
N TYR A 203 -26.92 12.21 2.06
CA TYR A 203 -26.26 11.49 3.17
C TYR A 203 -25.52 12.43 4.12
N LYS A 204 -24.85 13.44 3.57
CA LYS A 204 -24.14 14.43 4.37
C LYS A 204 -25.10 15.34 5.13
N SER A 205 -26.04 15.97 4.43
CA SER A 205 -26.92 17.01 4.98
C SER A 205 -28.01 16.47 5.89
N LYS A 206 -28.57 15.29 5.59
CA LYS A 206 -29.68 14.71 6.36
C LYS A 206 -29.19 13.76 7.46
N PHE A 207 -28.10 13.02 7.22
CA PHE A 207 -27.68 11.94 8.11
C PHE A 207 -26.31 12.15 8.75
N GLY A 208 -25.58 13.21 8.38
CA GLY A 208 -24.25 13.48 8.93
C GLY A 208 -23.22 12.39 8.58
N ILE A 209 -23.45 11.64 7.50
CA ILE A 209 -22.51 10.68 6.94
C ILE A 209 -21.77 11.35 5.79
N ASP A 210 -20.50 11.66 6.01
CA ASP A 210 -19.63 12.15 4.94
C ASP A 210 -19.08 10.94 4.17
N LEU A 211 -19.53 10.76 2.93
CA LEU A 211 -19.05 9.69 2.08
C LEU A 211 -17.64 10.01 1.62
N TYR A 212 -16.68 9.21 2.08
CA TYR A 212 -15.28 9.32 1.67
C TYR A 212 -15.14 9.07 0.17
N ALA A 213 -15.90 8.12 -0.38
CA ALA A 213 -15.91 7.83 -1.81
C ALA A 213 -17.30 7.41 -2.32
N ILE A 214 -17.46 7.47 -3.64
CA ILE A 214 -18.58 6.92 -4.40
C ILE A 214 -18.00 6.13 -5.59
N SER A 215 -18.53 4.95 -5.87
CA SER A 215 -18.17 4.18 -7.05
C SER A 215 -19.23 4.26 -8.13
N ILE A 216 -18.79 4.38 -9.39
CA ILE A 216 -19.66 4.58 -10.54
C ILE A 216 -20.42 3.30 -10.91
N ALA A 217 -19.82 2.12 -10.75
CA ALA A 217 -20.45 0.85 -11.08
C ALA A 217 -19.76 -0.32 -10.36
N ASN A 218 -20.55 -1.30 -9.89
CA ASN A 218 -20.09 -2.61 -9.44
C ASN A 218 -19.98 -3.57 -10.64
N GLU A 219 -18.89 -4.32 -10.75
CA GLU A 219 -18.69 -5.38 -11.75
C GLU A 219 -19.28 -5.05 -13.14
N PRO A 220 -18.85 -3.94 -13.77
CA PRO A 220 -19.40 -3.47 -15.04
C PRO A 220 -19.20 -4.43 -16.22
N ASN A 221 -18.55 -5.56 -16.00
CA ASN A 221 -18.34 -6.65 -16.95
C ASN A 221 -19.25 -7.86 -16.71
N ASN A 222 -20.13 -7.83 -15.69
CA ASN A 222 -20.95 -8.96 -15.30
C ASN A 222 -22.45 -8.67 -15.47
N ASN A 223 -23.10 -9.44 -16.35
CA ASN A 223 -24.55 -9.47 -16.47
C ASN A 223 -25.13 -10.54 -15.52
N THR A 224 -25.89 -10.10 -14.52
CA THR A 224 -26.37 -10.95 -13.43
C THR A 224 -27.90 -10.97 -13.36
N TYR A 225 -28.47 -11.99 -12.69
CA TYR A 225 -29.91 -12.03 -12.45
C TYR A 225 -30.39 -11.00 -11.41
N TYR A 226 -29.48 -10.50 -10.59
CA TYR A 226 -29.68 -9.35 -9.70
C TYR A 226 -29.16 -8.06 -10.36
N SER A 227 -29.18 -6.94 -9.63
CA SER A 227 -28.71 -5.64 -10.12
C SER A 227 -27.32 -5.67 -10.74
N SER A 228 -27.24 -5.25 -12.00
CA SER A 228 -26.00 -5.15 -12.79
C SER A 228 -26.16 -4.11 -13.88
N THR A 229 -25.06 -3.48 -14.30
CA THR A 229 -25.04 -2.56 -15.45
C THR A 229 -23.69 -2.64 -16.16
N ASP A 230 -23.73 -2.85 -17.47
CA ASP A 230 -22.55 -2.98 -18.31
C ASP A 230 -21.95 -1.59 -18.61
N TRP A 231 -20.64 -1.45 -18.41
CA TRP A 231 -19.86 -0.27 -18.82
C TRP A 231 -18.61 -0.66 -19.59
N SER A 232 -18.34 0.05 -20.68
CA SER A 232 -17.04 0.07 -21.34
C SER A 232 -16.12 1.16 -20.77
N GLY A 233 -14.80 1.01 -20.94
CA GLY A 233 -13.83 2.01 -20.49
C GLY A 233 -14.05 3.39 -21.11
N THR A 234 -14.46 3.44 -22.38
CA THR A 234 -14.78 4.67 -23.08
C THR A 234 -16.04 5.34 -22.52
N GLN A 235 -17.07 4.56 -22.14
CA GLN A 235 -18.25 5.12 -21.46
C GLN A 235 -17.89 5.70 -20.09
N PHE A 236 -17.02 5.04 -19.30
CA PHE A 236 -16.53 5.63 -18.05
C PHE A 236 -15.83 6.97 -18.31
N ARG A 237 -14.88 7.00 -19.26
CA ARG A 237 -14.14 8.22 -19.60
C ARG A 237 -15.09 9.35 -19.98
N ASP A 238 -16.02 9.08 -20.89
CA ASP A 238 -16.92 10.10 -21.43
C ASP A 238 -17.91 10.60 -20.37
N PHE A 239 -18.46 9.71 -19.54
CA PHE A 239 -19.32 10.09 -18.41
C PHE A 239 -18.57 10.94 -17.38
N ILE A 240 -17.34 10.53 -17.01
CA ILE A 240 -16.54 11.25 -16.02
C ILE A 240 -16.23 12.67 -16.53
N SER A 241 -15.68 12.78 -17.74
CA SER A 241 -15.27 14.06 -18.32
C SER A 241 -16.42 15.01 -18.57
N ASN A 242 -17.53 14.51 -19.16
CA ASN A 242 -18.58 15.38 -19.68
C ASN A 242 -19.71 15.66 -18.69
N ASN A 243 -19.91 14.79 -17.70
CA ASN A 243 -21.07 14.87 -16.80
C ASN A 243 -20.66 14.87 -15.32
N LEU A 244 -19.84 13.91 -14.89
CA LEU A 244 -19.51 13.77 -13.47
C LEU A 244 -18.71 14.96 -12.95
N ILE A 245 -17.62 15.35 -13.64
CA ILE A 245 -16.75 16.46 -13.22
C ILE A 245 -17.54 17.78 -13.12
N PRO A 246 -18.25 18.25 -14.17
CA PRO A 246 -19.03 19.49 -14.08
C PRO A 246 -20.09 19.47 -12.98
N THR A 247 -20.77 18.33 -12.80
CA THR A 247 -21.81 18.17 -11.79
C THR A 247 -21.22 18.19 -10.38
N PHE A 248 -20.11 17.49 -10.15
CA PHE A 248 -19.47 17.44 -8.83
C PHE A 248 -18.84 18.78 -8.47
N ASP A 249 -18.23 19.49 -9.42
CA ASP A 249 -17.64 20.81 -9.19
C ASP A 249 -18.71 21.86 -8.88
N SER A 250 -19.81 21.88 -9.65
CA SER A 250 -20.94 22.80 -9.39
C SER A 250 -21.65 22.54 -8.06
N ASN A 251 -21.68 21.29 -7.60
CA ASN A 251 -22.22 20.90 -6.29
C ASN A 251 -21.15 20.92 -5.17
N ASN A 252 -19.91 21.33 -5.46
CA ASN A 252 -18.76 21.34 -4.54
C ASN A 252 -18.52 19.99 -3.81
N ILE A 253 -18.74 18.89 -4.53
CA ILE A 253 -18.58 17.53 -4.01
C ILE A 253 -17.09 17.18 -3.95
N ARG A 254 -16.66 16.72 -2.78
CA ARG A 254 -15.27 16.32 -2.49
C ARG A 254 -15.08 14.83 -2.26
N SER A 255 -16.16 14.06 -2.24
CA SER A 255 -16.08 12.59 -2.20
C SER A 255 -15.23 12.10 -3.35
N LYS A 256 -14.36 11.13 -3.04
CA LYS A 256 -13.50 10.48 -4.04
C LYS A 256 -14.32 9.64 -4.99
N VAL A 257 -13.84 9.48 -6.21
CA VAL A 257 -14.49 8.66 -7.24
C VAL A 257 -13.68 7.38 -7.45
N ILE A 258 -14.38 6.25 -7.30
CA ILE A 258 -13.87 4.90 -7.60
C ILE A 258 -14.38 4.48 -8.98
N VAL A 259 -13.48 3.93 -9.80
CA VAL A 259 -13.78 3.49 -11.17
C VAL A 259 -13.19 2.11 -11.42
N GLY A 260 -13.92 1.27 -12.17
CA GLY A 260 -13.53 -0.09 -12.52
C GLY A 260 -14.38 -1.10 -11.78
N GLU A 261 -14.01 -1.43 -10.54
CA GLU A 261 -14.64 -2.47 -9.70
C GLU A 261 -14.98 -3.75 -10.48
N MET A 262 -14.07 -4.17 -11.37
CA MET A 262 -14.22 -5.44 -12.10
C MET A 262 -14.09 -6.62 -11.14
N ALA A 263 -14.77 -7.73 -11.45
CA ALA A 263 -14.72 -8.96 -10.65
C ALA A 263 -13.31 -9.56 -10.54
N GLU A 264 -12.50 -9.39 -11.59
CA GLU A 264 -11.11 -9.79 -11.69
C GLU A 264 -10.15 -8.68 -11.22
N TRP A 265 -8.94 -9.07 -10.80
CA TRP A 265 -7.87 -8.12 -10.48
C TRP A 265 -7.32 -7.44 -11.75
N THR A 266 -7.90 -6.30 -12.14
CA THR A 266 -7.50 -5.60 -13.38
C THR A 266 -7.86 -4.11 -13.38
N GLU A 267 -7.24 -3.37 -14.29
CA GLU A 267 -7.52 -1.94 -14.54
C GLU A 267 -8.03 -1.66 -15.97
N SER A 268 -8.43 -2.69 -16.72
CA SER A 268 -8.73 -2.57 -18.15
C SER A 268 -9.87 -1.58 -18.42
N LEU A 269 -10.95 -1.58 -17.63
CA LEU A 269 -12.06 -0.63 -17.77
C LEU A 269 -11.75 0.76 -17.20
N THR A 270 -10.71 0.89 -16.38
CA THR A 270 -10.28 2.19 -15.81
C THR A 270 -9.23 2.88 -16.69
N THR A 271 -8.55 2.12 -17.56
CA THR A 271 -7.42 2.58 -18.40
C THR A 271 -7.76 3.76 -19.29
N ASP A 272 -8.91 3.74 -19.97
CA ASP A 272 -9.34 4.85 -20.84
C ASP A 272 -9.50 6.16 -20.06
N SER A 273 -10.04 6.09 -18.84
CA SER A 273 -10.23 7.25 -17.96
C SER A 273 -8.91 7.73 -17.36
N LEU A 274 -7.98 6.82 -17.04
CA LEU A 274 -6.65 7.17 -16.53
C LEU A 274 -5.76 7.84 -17.57
N ASN A 275 -5.93 7.48 -18.85
CA ASN A 275 -5.16 8.02 -19.97
C ASN A 275 -5.73 9.33 -20.53
N ASP A 276 -7.00 9.62 -20.26
CA ASP A 276 -7.61 10.91 -20.60
C ASP A 276 -7.24 11.99 -19.58
N GLY A 277 -6.70 13.12 -20.05
CA GLY A 277 -6.22 14.19 -19.18
C GLY A 277 -7.31 14.83 -18.31
N THR A 278 -8.55 14.86 -18.82
CA THR A 278 -9.70 15.43 -18.10
C THR A 278 -10.26 14.42 -17.11
N ALA A 279 -10.65 13.22 -17.56
CA ALA A 279 -11.25 12.20 -16.71
C ALA A 279 -10.31 11.81 -15.56
N SER A 280 -9.01 11.65 -15.83
CA SER A 280 -8.01 11.27 -14.82
C SER A 280 -7.92 12.25 -13.66
N SER A 281 -8.32 13.52 -13.83
CA SER A 281 -8.39 14.48 -12.73
C SER A 281 -9.41 14.11 -11.65
N ARG A 282 -10.43 13.31 -12.01
CA ARG A 282 -11.48 12.82 -11.11
C ARG A 282 -11.57 11.31 -11.03
N VAL A 283 -10.56 10.58 -11.50
CA VAL A 283 -10.33 9.19 -11.08
C VAL A 283 -9.41 9.23 -9.87
N ASP A 284 -9.96 9.07 -8.66
CA ASP A 284 -9.16 9.10 -7.43
C ASP A 284 -8.61 7.71 -7.10
N ILE A 285 -9.42 6.68 -7.33
CA ILE A 285 -9.16 5.29 -6.95
C ILE A 285 -9.54 4.37 -8.11
N THR A 286 -8.61 3.50 -8.52
CA THR A 286 -8.95 2.31 -9.30
C THR A 286 -9.46 1.24 -8.35
N GLY A 287 -10.76 0.96 -8.42
CA GLY A 287 -11.38 -0.13 -7.69
C GLY A 287 -11.25 -1.43 -8.47
N THR A 288 -11.04 -2.53 -7.77
CA THR A 288 -11.01 -3.87 -8.35
C THR A 288 -11.49 -4.87 -7.31
N HIS A 289 -12.06 -5.97 -7.75
CA HIS A 289 -12.30 -7.13 -6.90
C HIS A 289 -11.09 -8.06 -7.03
N ALA A 290 -11.19 -9.26 -6.48
CA ALA A 290 -10.14 -10.27 -6.57
C ALA A 290 -10.74 -11.68 -6.53
N TYR A 291 -11.89 -11.89 -7.20
CA TYR A 291 -12.56 -13.19 -7.22
C TYR A 291 -11.76 -14.25 -8.01
N ASP A 292 -10.87 -13.81 -8.89
CA ASP A 292 -9.86 -14.64 -9.57
C ASP A 292 -8.61 -14.90 -8.71
N ALA A 293 -8.59 -14.40 -7.47
CA ALA A 293 -7.41 -14.36 -6.59
C ALA A 293 -6.19 -13.65 -7.23
N GLY A 294 -6.43 -12.79 -8.22
CA GLY A 294 -5.39 -12.03 -8.88
C GLY A 294 -4.75 -11.01 -7.92
N THR A 295 -3.44 -10.81 -8.09
CA THR A 295 -2.66 -9.83 -7.34
C THR A 295 -1.59 -9.27 -8.26
N GLY A 296 -0.96 -8.16 -7.89
CA GLY A 296 0.10 -7.53 -8.66
C GLY A 296 -0.15 -6.03 -8.86
N ILE A 297 0.91 -5.33 -9.20
CA ILE A 297 0.84 -3.90 -9.50
C ILE A 297 -0.05 -3.67 -10.72
N LEU A 298 -0.99 -2.73 -10.61
CA LEU A 298 -1.75 -2.20 -11.74
C LEU A 298 -0.94 -1.06 -12.41
N PRO A 299 -0.27 -1.30 -13.55
CA PRO A 299 0.80 -0.42 -14.04
C PRO A 299 0.32 0.96 -14.49
N VAL A 300 -0.84 1.09 -15.13
CA VAL A 300 -1.39 2.37 -15.56
C VAL A 300 -1.78 3.20 -14.34
N THR A 301 -2.51 2.60 -13.39
CA THR A 301 -2.90 3.21 -12.11
C THR A 301 -1.67 3.71 -11.35
N GLN A 302 -0.62 2.90 -11.23
CA GLN A 302 0.63 3.30 -10.59
C GLN A 302 1.33 4.43 -11.35
N SER A 303 1.41 4.35 -12.69
CA SER A 303 2.06 5.39 -13.51
C SER A 303 1.39 6.76 -13.39
N LYS A 304 0.10 6.79 -13.03
CA LYS A 304 -0.69 7.99 -12.79
C LYS A 304 -0.73 8.42 -11.32
N ASN A 305 0.01 7.74 -10.45
CA ASN A 305 0.04 7.97 -9.00
C ASN A 305 -1.37 7.94 -8.37
N LYS A 306 -2.22 7.00 -8.84
CA LYS A 306 -3.57 6.78 -8.30
C LYS A 306 -3.55 5.63 -7.31
N LYS A 307 -4.54 5.61 -6.40
CA LYS A 307 -4.66 4.53 -5.42
C LYS A 307 -5.36 3.32 -6.04
N THR A 308 -4.92 2.13 -5.66
CA THR A 308 -5.62 0.86 -5.94
C THR A 308 -6.34 0.39 -4.68
N TRP A 309 -7.62 0.08 -4.79
CA TRP A 309 -8.41 -0.52 -3.72
C TRP A 309 -8.94 -1.88 -4.16
N GLN A 310 -8.73 -2.90 -3.33
CA GLN A 310 -9.51 -4.13 -3.40
C GLN A 310 -10.82 -3.86 -2.66
N THR A 311 -11.93 -3.77 -3.40
CA THR A 311 -13.21 -3.26 -2.86
C THR A 311 -14.21 -4.35 -2.50
N GLU A 312 -14.01 -5.56 -3.00
CA GLU A 312 -14.88 -6.71 -2.76
C GLU A 312 -14.18 -8.05 -3.10
N VAL A 313 -14.25 -9.02 -2.19
CA VAL A 313 -13.82 -10.41 -2.39
C VAL A 313 -14.42 -11.27 -1.29
N SER A 314 -14.72 -12.53 -1.58
CA SER A 314 -15.15 -13.49 -0.55
C SER A 314 -14.88 -14.94 -0.94
N ASN A 315 -15.15 -15.86 -0.02
CA ASN A 315 -15.14 -17.30 -0.33
C ASN A 315 -16.49 -17.71 -0.91
N MET A 316 -16.55 -17.82 -2.24
CA MET A 316 -17.74 -18.29 -2.98
C MET A 316 -18.03 -19.80 -2.80
N GLY A 317 -17.14 -20.52 -2.09
CA GLY A 317 -17.31 -21.91 -1.73
C GLY A 317 -17.92 -22.11 -0.34
N PRO A 318 -17.92 -23.36 0.16
CA PRO A 318 -18.42 -23.64 1.50
C PRO A 318 -17.68 -22.85 2.58
N ASN A 319 -18.38 -22.53 3.66
CA ASN A 319 -17.80 -21.86 4.83
C ASN A 319 -16.67 -22.72 5.44
N ASP A 320 -15.42 -22.37 5.15
CA ASP A 320 -14.25 -23.04 5.69
C ASP A 320 -13.77 -22.34 6.97
N ASN A 321 -13.76 -23.05 8.10
CA ASN A 321 -13.30 -22.53 9.39
C ASN A 321 -11.96 -23.15 9.83
N THR A 322 -11.23 -23.76 8.89
CA THR A 322 -9.94 -24.42 9.14
C THR A 322 -8.78 -23.43 9.16
N LEU A 323 -7.61 -23.94 9.56
CA LEU A 323 -6.34 -23.21 9.50
C LEU A 323 -5.95 -22.79 8.08
N ASN A 324 -6.29 -23.59 7.07
CA ASN A 324 -5.91 -23.31 5.69
C ASN A 324 -6.61 -22.04 5.18
N ASP A 325 -7.86 -21.87 5.58
CA ASP A 325 -8.66 -20.71 5.21
C ASP A 325 -8.09 -19.40 5.78
N GLN A 326 -7.81 -19.34 7.09
CA GLN A 326 -7.23 -18.13 7.68
C GLN A 326 -5.87 -17.76 7.06
N LEU A 327 -5.03 -18.76 6.74
CA LEU A 327 -3.72 -18.52 6.13
C LEU A 327 -3.84 -18.09 4.67
N TYR A 328 -4.83 -18.62 3.94
CA TYR A 328 -5.16 -18.17 2.60
C TYR A 328 -5.50 -16.68 2.58
N TRP A 329 -6.46 -16.24 3.42
CA TRP A 329 -6.89 -14.84 3.46
C TRP A 329 -5.77 -13.89 3.91
N ALA A 330 -4.97 -14.29 4.90
CA ALA A 330 -3.83 -13.49 5.33
C ALA A 330 -2.78 -13.34 4.23
N LYS A 331 -2.48 -14.41 3.48
CA LYS A 331 -1.54 -14.35 2.35
C LYS A 331 -2.09 -13.52 1.20
N LEU A 332 -3.38 -13.61 0.91
CA LEU A 332 -4.01 -12.79 -0.14
C LEU A 332 -3.92 -11.29 0.21
N ILE A 333 -4.22 -10.91 1.46
CA ILE A 333 -4.02 -9.54 1.93
C ILE A 333 -2.55 -9.13 1.83
N ASN A 334 -1.62 -9.98 2.28
CA ASN A 334 -0.18 -9.72 2.20
C ASN A 334 0.24 -9.42 0.75
N SER A 335 -0.14 -10.25 -0.21
CA SER A 335 0.14 -10.05 -1.64
C SER A 335 -0.46 -8.76 -2.20
N HIS A 336 -1.69 -8.41 -1.83
CA HIS A 336 -2.30 -7.13 -2.22
C HIS A 336 -1.55 -5.93 -1.63
N MET A 337 -1.16 -5.99 -0.37
CA MET A 337 -0.38 -4.91 0.27
C MET A 337 1.00 -4.75 -0.38
N LEU A 338 1.64 -5.83 -0.81
CA LEU A 338 2.87 -5.79 -1.60
C LEU A 338 2.64 -5.26 -3.03
N SER A 339 1.42 -5.37 -3.54
CA SER A 339 0.97 -4.85 -4.84
C SER A 339 0.52 -3.38 -4.80
N ASN A 340 0.99 -2.61 -3.81
CA ASN A 340 0.63 -1.20 -3.60
C ASN A 340 -0.87 -0.92 -3.42
N THR A 341 -1.62 -1.91 -2.94
CA THR A 341 -3.03 -1.74 -2.56
C THR A 341 -3.14 -0.88 -1.31
N SER A 342 -4.05 0.10 -1.33
CA SER A 342 -4.28 1.04 -0.23
C SER A 342 -5.47 0.64 0.66
N ALA A 343 -6.46 -0.10 0.14
CA ALA A 343 -7.56 -0.62 0.95
C ALA A 343 -7.94 -2.04 0.55
N TRP A 344 -8.45 -2.80 1.52
CA TRP A 344 -8.89 -4.18 1.30
C TRP A 344 -10.20 -4.48 2.04
N LEU A 345 -11.20 -4.96 1.32
CA LEU A 345 -12.53 -5.22 1.83
C LEU A 345 -12.95 -6.67 1.55
N TYR A 346 -13.34 -7.35 2.63
CA TYR A 346 -14.14 -8.56 2.47
C TYR A 346 -15.55 -8.19 2.04
N TRP A 347 -16.28 -9.17 1.51
CA TRP A 347 -17.64 -8.94 1.08
C TRP A 347 -18.58 -8.60 2.23
N TRP A 348 -19.24 -9.58 2.84
CA TRP A 348 -20.15 -9.27 3.92
C TRP A 348 -19.49 -9.39 5.28
N GLY A 349 -19.82 -8.45 6.18
CA GLY A 349 -19.46 -8.57 7.59
C GLY A 349 -20.24 -9.69 8.28
N VAL A 350 -21.53 -9.81 7.97
CA VAL A 350 -22.46 -10.73 8.60
C VAL A 350 -23.50 -11.23 7.60
N THR A 351 -23.98 -12.46 7.75
CA THR A 351 -25.10 -13.00 6.98
C THR A 351 -25.93 -14.04 7.75
N VAL A 352 -27.20 -14.17 7.36
CA VAL A 352 -28.09 -15.28 7.78
C VAL A 352 -27.86 -16.55 6.97
N LYS A 353 -27.15 -16.46 5.84
CA LYS A 353 -26.88 -17.61 4.98
C LYS A 353 -26.19 -18.73 5.74
N ASN A 354 -26.58 -19.95 5.38
CA ASN A 354 -26.06 -21.18 5.95
C ASN A 354 -25.19 -21.89 4.93
N GLY A 355 -23.87 -21.80 5.10
CA GLY A 355 -22.96 -22.79 4.53
C GLY A 355 -22.03 -22.33 3.42
N ASP A 356 -22.14 -21.10 2.90
CA ASP A 356 -21.11 -20.46 2.09
C ASP A 356 -20.19 -19.57 2.94
N GLY A 357 -19.02 -19.24 2.41
CA GLY A 357 -18.02 -18.42 3.09
C GLY A 357 -18.08 -16.94 2.70
N GLU A 358 -19.20 -16.45 2.16
CA GLU A 358 -19.30 -15.08 1.63
C GLU A 358 -19.21 -13.99 2.71
N ALA A 359 -19.47 -14.35 3.98
CA ALA A 359 -19.38 -13.44 5.12
C ALA A 359 -18.33 -13.85 6.18
N LEU A 360 -17.93 -12.89 6.99
CA LEU A 360 -17.05 -13.12 8.15
C LEU A 360 -17.80 -13.72 9.35
N ILE A 361 -19.08 -13.37 9.51
CA ILE A 361 -19.98 -13.90 10.53
C ILE A 361 -21.18 -14.53 9.83
N ASN A 362 -21.37 -15.83 10.01
CA ASN A 362 -22.33 -16.63 9.25
C ASN A 362 -23.41 -17.21 10.16
N ARG A 363 -24.45 -17.78 9.55
CA ARG A 363 -25.54 -18.48 10.25
C ARG A 363 -26.17 -17.61 11.34
N LEU A 364 -26.26 -16.31 11.11
CA LEU A 364 -26.98 -15.42 12.00
C LEU A 364 -28.43 -15.89 12.05
N ASN A 365 -28.94 -16.14 13.26
CA ASN A 365 -30.34 -16.41 13.50
C ASN A 365 -30.88 -15.29 14.40
N PRO A 366 -31.58 -14.28 13.84
CA PRO A 366 -32.06 -13.15 14.62
C PRO A 366 -33.13 -13.52 15.64
N ILE A 367 -33.87 -14.62 15.41
CA ILE A 367 -34.89 -15.13 16.34
C ILE A 367 -34.22 -15.77 17.56
N ASN A 368 -33.30 -16.69 17.31
CA ASN A 368 -32.63 -17.46 18.37
C ASN A 368 -31.39 -16.75 18.93
N ASN A 369 -30.98 -15.64 18.32
CA ASN A 369 -29.84 -14.83 18.72
C ASN A 369 -28.52 -15.64 18.74
N THR A 370 -28.30 -16.41 17.68
CA THR A 370 -27.09 -17.21 17.49
C THR A 370 -26.37 -16.82 16.20
N TYR A 371 -25.04 -17.01 16.16
CA TYR A 371 -24.21 -16.76 14.99
C TYR A 371 -22.92 -17.59 15.07
N THR A 372 -22.19 -17.68 13.96
CA THR A 372 -20.89 -18.35 13.87
C THR A 372 -19.83 -17.39 13.32
N VAL A 373 -18.75 -17.19 14.04
CA VAL A 373 -17.62 -16.34 13.59
C VAL A 373 -16.62 -17.21 12.83
N ALA A 374 -16.29 -16.80 11.60
CA ALA A 374 -15.30 -17.49 10.81
C ALA A 374 -13.87 -17.08 11.20
N LYS A 375 -12.91 -18.02 11.15
CA LYS A 375 -11.50 -17.76 11.49
C LYS A 375 -10.86 -16.70 10.59
N ARG A 376 -11.28 -16.60 9.33
CA ARG A 376 -10.91 -15.49 8.41
C ARG A 376 -11.11 -14.10 9.01
N LEU A 377 -12.11 -13.87 9.87
CA LEU A 377 -12.29 -12.58 10.55
C LEU A 377 -11.02 -12.20 11.33
N TYR A 378 -10.48 -13.13 12.11
CA TYR A 378 -9.27 -12.91 12.90
C TYR A 378 -8.00 -12.86 12.04
N ALA A 379 -7.99 -13.50 10.87
CA ALA A 379 -6.91 -13.36 9.90
C ALA A 379 -6.85 -11.93 9.36
N ILE A 380 -8.00 -11.37 8.96
CA ILE A 380 -8.10 -9.99 8.49
C ILE A 380 -7.83 -9.00 9.64
N ALA A 381 -8.29 -9.32 10.86
CA ALA A 381 -8.08 -8.50 12.06
C ALA A 381 -6.60 -8.30 12.44
N ASN A 382 -5.70 -9.21 12.04
CA ASN A 382 -4.25 -9.02 12.18
C ASN A 382 -3.75 -7.80 11.39
N PHE A 383 -4.47 -7.39 10.35
CA PHE A 383 -4.18 -6.17 9.61
C PHE A 383 -5.07 -5.03 10.12
N SER A 384 -6.39 -5.21 10.07
CA SER A 384 -7.35 -4.11 10.20
C SER A 384 -7.39 -3.46 11.59
N ARG A 385 -7.16 -4.21 12.67
CA ARG A 385 -7.20 -3.65 14.03
C ARG A 385 -6.05 -2.67 14.25
N PHE A 386 -4.88 -2.98 13.70
CA PHE A 386 -3.63 -2.31 14.05
C PHE A 386 -3.16 -1.31 12.99
N ILE A 387 -3.48 -1.55 11.71
CA ILE A 387 -3.11 -0.68 10.59
C ILE A 387 -4.30 0.25 10.31
N ARG A 388 -4.32 1.40 10.99
CA ARG A 388 -5.41 2.38 10.88
C ARG A 388 -5.25 3.26 9.63
N PRO A 389 -6.33 3.90 9.14
CA PRO A 389 -6.26 5.02 8.20
C PRO A 389 -5.07 5.95 8.44
N GLY A 390 -4.26 6.17 7.40
CA GLY A 390 -3.09 7.08 7.45
C GLY A 390 -1.77 6.40 7.81
N PHE A 391 -1.77 5.11 8.17
CA PHE A 391 -0.55 4.32 8.17
C PHE A 391 0.07 4.28 6.78
N VAL A 392 1.37 4.13 6.70
CA VAL A 392 2.11 3.96 5.45
C VAL A 392 2.85 2.63 5.50
N ARG A 393 2.75 1.83 4.43
CA ARG A 393 3.54 0.60 4.31
C ARG A 393 5.01 0.98 4.17
N ILE A 394 5.88 0.36 4.96
CA ILE A 394 7.33 0.53 4.88
C ILE A 394 7.98 -0.73 4.31
N THR A 395 9.12 -0.55 3.66
CA THR A 395 9.86 -1.65 3.05
C THR A 395 10.37 -2.61 4.12
N ALA A 396 10.19 -3.90 3.89
CA ALA A 396 10.73 -4.97 4.71
C ALA A 396 10.98 -6.22 3.85
N ASP A 397 11.82 -7.14 4.31
CA ASP A 397 12.01 -8.42 3.64
C ASP A 397 10.70 -9.23 3.65
N THR A 398 10.14 -9.49 2.47
CA THR A 398 8.77 -10.00 2.34
C THR A 398 8.67 -11.51 2.52
N ASN A 399 9.76 -12.24 2.24
CA ASN A 399 9.86 -13.70 2.31
C ASN A 399 11.23 -14.15 2.84
N PRO A 400 11.53 -13.86 4.11
CA PRO A 400 12.88 -14.04 4.66
C PRO A 400 13.31 -15.51 4.79
N THR A 401 12.36 -16.41 4.89
CA THR A 401 12.57 -17.87 4.89
C THR A 401 11.38 -18.53 4.19
N PRO A 402 11.52 -19.76 3.66
CA PRO A 402 10.41 -20.46 3.02
C PRO A 402 9.15 -20.49 3.90
N ASP A 403 8.00 -20.25 3.26
CA ASP A 403 6.66 -20.22 3.86
C ASP A 403 6.41 -19.12 4.91
N VAL A 404 7.32 -18.16 5.04
CA VAL A 404 7.08 -16.95 5.84
C VAL A 404 6.83 -15.76 4.93
N TYR A 405 5.77 -15.00 5.23
CA TYR A 405 5.34 -13.82 4.48
C TYR A 405 5.20 -12.63 5.42
N LEU A 406 5.64 -11.44 5.01
CA LEU A 406 5.68 -10.28 5.90
C LEU A 406 5.34 -8.97 5.20
N THR A 407 4.66 -8.09 5.94
CA THR A 407 4.54 -6.66 5.61
C THR A 407 4.71 -5.83 6.88
N ALA A 408 5.22 -4.60 6.74
CA ALA A 408 5.42 -3.67 7.84
C ALA A 408 4.83 -2.29 7.51
N TYR A 409 4.40 -1.57 8.54
CA TYR A 409 3.69 -0.30 8.43
C TYR A 409 4.11 0.62 9.56
N LYS A 410 4.08 1.93 9.31
CA LYS A 410 4.26 2.97 10.34
C LYS A 410 3.13 3.98 10.30
N ASN A 411 2.86 4.58 11.44
CA ASN A 411 2.10 5.81 11.54
C ASN A 411 3.06 6.98 11.74
N LYS A 412 3.04 7.94 10.80
CA LYS A 412 3.93 9.09 10.83
C LYS A 412 3.67 10.03 12.01
N SER A 413 2.43 10.09 12.50
CA SER A 413 2.02 11.10 13.47
C SER A 413 2.34 10.74 14.93
N ASP A 414 2.37 9.45 15.27
CA ASP A 414 2.50 8.98 16.65
C ASP A 414 3.63 7.94 16.85
N GLY A 415 4.41 7.66 15.81
CA GLY A 415 5.54 6.74 15.89
C GLY A 415 5.15 5.26 16.04
N LYS A 416 3.86 4.91 15.95
CA LYS A 416 3.44 3.50 15.99
C LYS A 416 3.93 2.76 14.76
N PHE A 417 4.24 1.49 14.93
CA PHE A 417 4.52 0.59 13.82
C PHE A 417 3.89 -0.77 14.04
N VAL A 418 3.64 -1.44 12.92
CA VAL A 418 2.99 -2.75 12.87
C VAL A 418 3.76 -3.64 11.91
N VAL A 419 4.04 -4.87 12.32
CA VAL A 419 4.62 -5.91 11.47
C VAL A 419 3.68 -7.09 11.47
N VAL A 420 3.15 -7.48 10.30
CA VAL A 420 2.31 -8.66 10.17
C VAL A 420 3.14 -9.77 9.54
N ALA A 421 3.36 -10.85 10.28
CA ALA A 421 4.13 -12.02 9.85
C ALA A 421 3.24 -13.26 9.79
N ILE A 422 3.29 -13.98 8.68
CA ILE A 422 2.50 -15.20 8.42
C ILE A 422 3.48 -16.36 8.30
N ASN A 423 3.36 -17.38 9.15
CA ASN A 423 4.10 -18.63 9.02
C ASN A 423 3.14 -19.73 8.56
N ASP A 424 3.23 -20.08 7.27
CA ASP A 424 2.46 -21.17 6.66
C ASP A 424 3.21 -22.50 6.67
N SER A 425 4.39 -22.59 7.31
CA SER A 425 5.07 -23.88 7.47
C SER A 425 4.43 -24.73 8.58
N THR A 426 4.77 -26.01 8.60
CA THR A 426 4.37 -26.96 9.65
C THR A 426 5.27 -26.93 10.88
N SER A 427 6.32 -26.10 10.88
CA SER A 427 7.26 -25.94 12.00
C SER A 427 7.36 -24.50 12.48
N ASN A 428 7.79 -24.33 13.73
CA ASN A 428 8.08 -23.01 14.26
C ASN A 428 9.30 -22.41 13.56
N LYS A 429 9.31 -21.09 13.37
CA LYS A 429 10.40 -20.38 12.70
C LYS A 429 10.94 -19.29 13.62
N SER A 430 12.22 -19.40 13.99
CA SER A 430 12.93 -18.30 14.67
C SER A 430 13.26 -17.21 13.65
N ILE A 431 12.95 -15.96 13.99
CA ILE A 431 13.21 -14.79 13.16
C ILE A 431 13.76 -13.66 14.03
N ASP A 432 14.80 -13.03 13.53
CA ASP A 432 15.33 -11.77 14.05
C ASP A 432 14.92 -10.63 13.13
N PHE A 433 14.26 -9.60 13.67
CA PHE A 433 13.94 -8.38 12.95
C PHE A 433 14.95 -7.28 13.30
N SER A 434 15.56 -6.68 12.29
CA SER A 434 16.35 -5.45 12.40
C SER A 434 15.46 -4.23 12.13
N LEU A 435 15.29 -3.38 13.13
CA LEU A 435 14.58 -2.11 13.04
C LEU A 435 15.53 -1.06 12.46
N ASN A 436 15.46 -0.85 11.15
CA ASN A 436 16.35 0.05 10.42
C ASN A 436 15.74 1.47 10.32
N GLY A 437 16.48 2.47 10.81
CA GLY A 437 16.04 3.87 10.82
C GLY A 437 15.12 4.24 11.99
N PHE A 438 14.94 3.35 12.97
CA PHE A 438 14.17 3.62 14.18
C PHE A 438 14.57 2.67 15.32
N THR A 439 14.28 3.08 16.55
CA THR A 439 14.44 2.22 17.74
C THR A 439 13.11 1.99 18.42
N ALA A 440 12.97 0.89 19.14
CA ALA A 440 11.82 0.62 20.02
C ALA A 440 12.30 -0.07 21.30
N SER A 441 11.56 0.01 22.41
CA SER A 441 11.90 -0.70 23.65
C SER A 441 11.33 -2.12 23.67
N SER A 442 10.12 -2.30 23.16
CA SER A 442 9.38 -3.56 23.15
C SER A 442 8.27 -3.51 22.10
N VAL A 443 7.77 -4.69 21.73
CA VAL A 443 6.54 -4.85 20.94
C VAL A 443 5.54 -5.75 21.67
N THR A 444 4.26 -5.60 21.35
CA THR A 444 3.18 -6.48 21.79
C THR A 444 2.75 -7.36 20.62
N PRO A 445 2.97 -8.69 20.68
CA PRO A 445 2.49 -9.61 19.65
C PRO A 445 1.01 -9.95 19.84
N TYR A 446 0.30 -10.11 18.73
CA TYR A 446 -1.06 -10.65 18.65
C TYR A 446 -1.07 -11.83 17.69
N ARG A 447 -1.64 -12.96 18.08
CA ARG A 447 -1.56 -14.19 17.29
C ARG A 447 -2.92 -14.79 16.95
N THR A 448 -3.07 -15.19 15.70
CA THR A 448 -4.17 -16.04 15.22
C THR A 448 -3.60 -17.38 14.78
N SER A 449 -4.15 -18.47 15.33
CA SER A 449 -3.76 -19.86 15.08
C SER A 449 -5.03 -20.74 15.14
N SER A 450 -4.89 -22.06 15.19
CA SER A 450 -6.05 -22.95 15.34
C SER A 450 -6.77 -22.71 16.66
N THR A 451 -6.00 -22.45 17.72
CA THR A 451 -6.51 -22.28 19.08
C THR A 451 -6.64 -20.82 19.50
N GLU A 452 -6.01 -19.89 18.79
CA GLU A 452 -5.97 -18.47 19.15
C GLU A 452 -6.74 -17.60 18.15
N ASN A 453 -7.49 -16.63 18.68
CA ASN A 453 -8.28 -15.65 17.93
C ASN A 453 -7.74 -14.27 18.22
N LEU A 454 -6.74 -13.82 17.47
CA LEU A 454 -6.04 -12.55 17.69
C LEU A 454 -5.62 -12.35 19.16
N ALA A 455 -5.11 -13.42 19.79
CA ALA A 455 -4.76 -13.44 21.19
C ALA A 455 -3.56 -12.51 21.44
N GLN A 456 -3.70 -11.58 22.37
CA GLN A 456 -2.60 -10.75 22.83
C GLN A 456 -1.62 -11.60 23.64
N LEU A 457 -0.34 -11.52 23.30
CA LEU A 457 0.75 -12.22 23.97
C LEU A 457 1.56 -11.26 24.86
N SER A 458 2.42 -11.82 25.70
CA SER A 458 3.37 -11.04 26.50
C SER A 458 4.28 -10.19 25.61
N ASN A 459 4.62 -8.99 26.08
CA ASN A 459 5.54 -8.10 25.38
C ASN A 459 6.90 -8.77 25.15
N VAL A 460 7.48 -8.49 23.99
CA VAL A 460 8.83 -8.94 23.62
C VAL A 460 9.74 -7.72 23.60
N SER A 461 10.84 -7.76 24.35
CA SER A 461 11.83 -6.69 24.39
C SER A 461 12.62 -6.60 23.08
N VAL A 462 12.99 -5.37 22.71
CA VAL A 462 13.88 -5.12 21.57
C VAL A 462 15.29 -4.88 22.10
N THR A 463 16.20 -5.78 21.77
CA THR A 463 17.60 -5.74 22.20
C THR A 463 18.32 -4.57 21.54
N ASN A 464 19.07 -3.80 22.35
CA ASN A 464 19.78 -2.58 21.92
C ASN A 464 18.90 -1.54 21.21
N GLY A 465 17.58 -1.63 21.36
CA GLY A 465 16.62 -0.77 20.67
C GLY A 465 16.38 -1.10 19.20
N THR A 466 17.17 -1.97 18.58
CA THR A 466 17.16 -2.19 17.11
C THR A 466 16.90 -3.63 16.69
N THR A 467 16.94 -4.61 17.60
CA THR A 467 16.81 -6.03 17.23
C THR A 467 15.69 -6.71 18.00
N LEU A 468 14.68 -7.20 17.29
CA LEU A 468 13.58 -7.99 17.85
C LEU A 468 13.75 -9.46 17.47
N SER A 469 14.10 -10.31 18.43
CA SER A 469 14.21 -11.76 18.24
C SER A 469 12.95 -12.47 18.72
N THR A 470 12.35 -13.33 17.90
CA THR A 470 11.11 -14.04 18.24
C THR A 470 10.96 -15.36 17.49
N THR A 471 9.98 -16.16 17.90
CA THR A 471 9.57 -17.39 17.23
C THR A 471 8.15 -17.24 16.69
N LEU A 472 7.98 -17.44 15.38
CA LEU A 472 6.68 -17.54 14.73
C LEU A 472 6.18 -18.99 14.82
N ASN A 473 5.03 -19.20 15.45
CA ASN A 473 4.43 -20.54 15.54
C ASN A 473 4.05 -21.07 14.15
N SER A 474 4.12 -22.38 13.96
CA SER A 474 3.63 -23.02 12.73
C SER A 474 2.15 -22.69 12.48
N LYS A 475 1.77 -22.61 11.19
CA LYS A 475 0.40 -22.35 10.74
C LYS A 475 -0.29 -21.19 11.48
N SER A 476 0.41 -20.07 11.65
CA SER A 476 -0.07 -18.93 12.41
C SER A 476 0.20 -17.58 11.75
N ILE A 477 -0.55 -16.56 12.17
CA ILE A 477 -0.35 -15.17 11.83
C ILE A 477 -0.01 -14.45 13.13
N THR A 478 1.11 -13.73 13.16
CA THR A 478 1.53 -12.94 14.32
C THR A 478 1.74 -11.49 13.90
N THR A 479 1.04 -10.59 14.57
CA THR A 479 1.16 -9.14 14.38
C THR A 479 1.89 -8.52 15.55
N PHE A 480 3.03 -7.89 15.30
CA PHE A 480 3.80 -7.16 16.29
C PHE A 480 3.42 -5.69 16.23
N VAL A 481 2.97 -5.14 17.35
CA VAL A 481 2.59 -3.73 17.49
C VAL A 481 3.58 -3.05 18.41
N GLY A 482 4.18 -1.95 17.96
CA GLY A 482 5.17 -1.20 18.76
C GLY A 482 5.05 0.30 18.56
N THR A 483 5.82 1.05 19.34
CA THR A 483 6.00 2.50 19.19
C THR A 483 7.49 2.80 19.13
N ALA A 484 7.90 3.55 18.11
CA ALA A 484 9.28 3.97 17.96
C ALA A 484 9.66 4.94 19.09
N THR A 485 10.75 4.67 19.78
CA THR A 485 11.32 5.55 20.81
C THR A 485 12.21 6.64 20.21
N SER A 486 12.79 6.37 19.04
CA SER A 486 13.46 7.36 18.21
C SER A 486 13.29 6.98 16.74
N THR A 487 13.23 7.99 15.86
CA THR A 487 13.24 7.80 14.41
C THR A 487 14.39 8.63 13.86
N GLY A 488 15.30 8.00 13.15
CA GLY A 488 16.53 8.63 12.66
C GLY A 488 16.82 8.21 11.23
N ASN A 489 17.32 9.14 10.41
CA ASN A 489 17.88 8.84 9.10
C ASN A 489 19.24 8.13 9.27
N SER A 490 19.22 6.91 9.79
CA SER A 490 20.41 6.08 9.94
C SER A 490 20.51 5.15 8.74
N GLY A 491 20.93 5.69 7.59
CA GLY A 491 21.44 4.84 6.52
C GLY A 491 22.58 3.96 7.05
N LEU A 492 22.86 2.82 6.40
CA LEU A 492 23.94 1.95 6.81
C LEU A 492 25.28 2.68 6.64
N GLN A 493 25.96 2.99 7.73
CA GLN A 493 27.30 3.58 7.70
C GLN A 493 28.31 2.55 7.18
N LEU A 494 28.84 2.79 5.98
CA LEU A 494 29.81 1.93 5.30
C LEU A 494 31.24 2.26 5.71
N TYR A 495 31.50 3.53 6.03
CA TYR A 495 32.81 4.05 6.40
C TYR A 495 32.67 5.33 7.23
N TYR A 496 33.60 5.56 8.15
CA TYR A 496 33.72 6.80 8.93
C TYR A 496 35.17 7.03 9.37
N ASP A 497 35.64 8.25 9.21
CA ASP A 497 36.90 8.73 9.78
C ASP A 497 36.77 10.22 10.16
N ASP A 498 36.97 10.52 11.44
CA ASP A 498 37.04 11.87 12.01
C ASP A 498 38.48 12.31 12.30
N PHE A 499 39.47 11.52 11.89
CA PHE A 499 40.90 11.81 12.02
C PHE A 499 41.42 11.96 13.45
N GLU A 500 40.57 11.77 14.47
CA GLU A 500 40.94 11.98 15.88
C GLU A 500 41.97 10.96 16.38
N SER A 501 41.94 9.76 15.80
CA SER A 501 42.95 8.72 16.06
C SER A 501 44.28 8.95 15.34
N GLY A 502 44.35 9.88 14.39
CA GLY A 502 45.52 10.16 13.57
C GLY A 502 46.63 10.89 14.33
N ALA A 503 47.89 10.55 14.01
CA ALA A 503 49.07 11.26 14.49
C ALA A 503 49.25 12.58 13.73
N ILE A 504 49.44 13.68 14.45
CA ILE A 504 49.66 15.01 13.85
C ILE A 504 50.92 14.98 12.98
N GLY A 505 50.82 15.56 11.78
CA GLY A 505 51.91 15.63 10.80
C GLY A 505 52.08 14.37 9.95
N GLN A 506 51.25 13.34 10.17
CA GLN A 506 51.28 12.08 9.43
C GLN A 506 50.06 11.93 8.55
N ASN A 507 50.19 11.12 7.49
CA ASN A 507 49.05 10.71 6.68
C ASN A 507 48.04 9.91 7.53
N ALA A 508 46.75 10.08 7.26
CA ALA A 508 45.70 9.37 7.99
C ALA A 508 45.76 7.85 7.73
N ALA A 509 45.56 7.05 8.77
CA ALA A 509 45.59 5.59 8.63
C ALA A 509 44.46 5.11 7.72
N GLY A 510 44.76 4.22 6.77
CA GLY A 510 43.77 3.73 5.80
C GLY A 510 43.47 4.69 4.63
N TRP A 511 44.11 5.85 4.58
CA TRP A 511 44.06 6.75 3.43
C TRP A 511 45.28 6.55 2.53
N SER A 512 45.04 6.33 1.24
CA SER A 512 46.09 6.30 0.23
C SER A 512 46.16 7.66 -0.44
N THR A 513 47.36 8.19 -0.63
CA THR A 513 47.58 9.45 -1.33
C THR A 513 47.94 9.16 -2.77
N ASP A 514 47.34 9.90 -3.69
CA ASP A 514 47.67 9.81 -5.10
C ASP A 514 47.56 11.21 -5.71
N GLY A 515 48.73 11.81 -5.93
CA GLY A 515 48.89 13.25 -6.08
C GLY A 515 49.18 13.95 -4.74
N GLY A 516 50.43 14.39 -4.58
CA GLY A 516 50.91 15.22 -3.47
C GLY A 516 50.95 14.54 -2.09
N THR A 517 51.25 15.33 -1.06
CA THR A 517 51.37 14.85 0.34
C THR A 517 50.22 15.38 1.20
N TRP A 518 49.81 14.58 2.20
CA TRP A 518 48.68 14.86 3.10
C TRP A 518 49.07 14.63 4.56
N GLN A 519 48.37 15.30 5.48
CA GLN A 519 48.58 15.14 6.92
C GLN A 519 47.27 15.30 7.70
N VAL A 520 47.21 14.63 8.85
CA VAL A 520 46.35 14.99 9.96
C VAL A 520 46.97 16.19 10.67
N PHE A 521 46.20 17.25 10.90
CA PHE A 521 46.64 18.43 11.64
C PHE A 521 45.53 18.89 12.58
N GLN A 522 45.90 19.61 13.63
CA GLN A 522 44.93 20.16 14.58
C GLN A 522 44.96 21.69 14.49
N PRO A 523 43.92 22.35 13.95
CA PRO A 523 43.80 23.79 14.04
C PRO A 523 43.59 24.22 15.50
N PRO A 524 44.07 25.42 15.91
CA PRO A 524 43.83 25.93 17.25
C PRO A 524 42.34 25.94 17.61
N GLY A 525 41.99 25.31 18.73
CA GLY A 525 40.62 25.28 19.24
C GLY A 525 39.64 24.37 18.49
N ASN A 526 40.10 23.53 17.56
CA ASN A 526 39.27 22.60 16.79
C ASN A 526 39.73 21.14 16.93
N THR A 527 38.89 20.22 16.44
CA THR A 527 39.16 18.80 16.19
C THR A 527 40.29 18.63 15.16
N LYS A 528 40.88 17.44 15.13
CA LYS A 528 41.87 17.09 14.10
C LYS A 528 41.18 17.05 12.75
N GLU A 529 41.89 17.52 11.75
CA GLU A 529 41.44 17.62 10.38
C GLU A 529 42.45 16.98 9.45
N TYR A 530 42.00 16.67 8.24
CA TYR A 530 42.85 16.15 7.18
C TYR A 530 43.05 17.21 6.09
N GLN A 531 44.30 17.45 5.69
CA GLN A 531 44.63 18.44 4.67
C GLN A 531 45.85 18.04 3.83
N LYS A 532 45.98 18.67 2.65
CA LYS A 532 47.18 18.57 1.83
C LYS A 532 48.34 19.40 2.40
N THR A 533 49.57 18.99 2.14
CA THR A 533 50.80 19.72 2.51
C THR A 533 51.63 20.17 1.32
N SER A 534 51.52 19.52 0.16
CA SER A 534 52.24 19.94 -1.05
C SER A 534 51.45 20.97 -1.88
N ALA A 535 52.19 21.74 -2.67
CA ALA A 535 51.62 22.55 -3.74
C ALA A 535 51.04 21.63 -4.85
N GLY A 536 50.09 22.17 -5.61
CA GLY A 536 49.41 21.43 -6.69
C GLY A 536 48.02 20.93 -6.33
N ASP A 537 47.54 20.03 -7.18
CA ASP A 537 46.24 19.37 -7.14
C ASP A 537 46.40 17.96 -6.59
N ASN A 538 45.87 17.74 -5.40
CA ASN A 538 46.14 16.55 -4.61
C ASN A 538 44.85 15.79 -4.35
N THR A 539 44.94 14.47 -4.38
CA THR A 539 43.83 13.57 -4.07
C THR A 539 44.25 12.55 -3.00
N SER A 540 43.32 12.17 -2.14
CA SER A 540 43.48 11.06 -1.21
C SER A 540 42.21 10.22 -1.15
N ILE A 541 42.36 8.90 -1.17
CA ILE A 541 41.28 7.93 -1.33
C ILE A 541 41.26 6.92 -0.19
N THR A 542 40.08 6.41 0.15
CA THR A 542 39.91 5.39 1.19
C THR A 542 38.64 4.57 0.97
N GLY A 543 38.43 3.56 1.82
CA GLY A 543 37.23 2.74 1.82
C GLY A 543 37.22 1.62 0.79
N SER A 544 36.08 0.94 0.72
CA SER A 544 35.80 -0.18 -0.18
C SER A 544 34.97 0.28 -1.38
N THR A 545 34.67 -0.64 -2.30
CA THR A 545 33.83 -0.37 -3.46
C THR A 545 32.35 -0.54 -3.10
N TRP A 546 31.55 0.51 -3.29
CA TRP A 546 30.09 0.49 -3.09
C TRP A 546 29.37 1.06 -4.30
N SER A 547 28.12 0.63 -4.56
CA SER A 547 27.32 1.06 -5.71
C SER A 547 26.45 2.28 -5.40
N ASN A 548 25.45 2.08 -4.55
CA ASN A 548 24.54 3.14 -4.08
C ASN A 548 24.94 3.55 -2.67
N TYR A 549 25.33 4.81 -2.52
CA TYR A 549 25.70 5.42 -1.25
C TYR A 549 25.85 6.94 -1.43
N TYR A 550 25.91 7.67 -0.32
CA TYR A 550 26.40 9.04 -0.33
C TYR A 550 27.73 9.12 0.42
N VAL A 551 28.62 9.99 -0.07
CA VAL A 551 29.78 10.47 0.70
C VAL A 551 29.43 11.81 1.31
N GLN A 552 29.78 12.01 2.56
CA GLN A 552 29.54 13.23 3.30
C GLN A 552 30.76 13.57 4.17
N GLY A 553 31.01 14.86 4.36
CA GLY A 553 32.00 15.32 5.33
C GLY A 553 31.98 16.83 5.48
N TYR A 554 32.56 17.30 6.58
CA TYR A 554 32.83 18.72 6.75
C TYR A 554 34.00 19.10 5.84
N ILE A 555 33.79 20.15 5.06
CA ILE A 555 34.82 20.75 4.22
C ILE A 555 35.02 22.21 4.61
N LYS A 556 36.27 22.65 4.69
CA LYS A 556 36.63 24.05 4.90
C LYS A 556 37.58 24.49 3.79
N LEU A 557 37.10 25.40 2.94
CA LEU A 557 37.92 26.02 1.92
C LEU A 557 38.66 27.22 2.54
N VAL A 558 39.98 27.11 2.71
CA VAL A 558 40.80 28.11 3.43
C VAL A 558 40.76 29.47 2.70
N ASN A 559 40.87 29.45 1.38
CA ASN A 559 40.77 30.63 0.53
C ASN A 559 40.07 30.24 -0.77
N ASP A 560 38.97 30.94 -1.10
CA ASP A 560 38.11 30.62 -2.24
C ASP A 560 38.48 31.33 -3.54
N THR A 561 39.52 32.18 -3.54
CA THR A 561 40.00 32.90 -4.72
C THR A 561 41.08 32.17 -5.50
N LEU A 562 41.81 31.26 -4.86
CA LEU A 562 43.00 30.61 -5.42
C LEU A 562 43.00 29.10 -5.18
N GLY A 563 41.86 28.42 -5.31
CA GLY A 563 41.78 26.98 -5.12
C GLY A 563 40.36 26.44 -5.05
N GLY A 564 40.25 25.18 -4.65
CA GLY A 564 38.98 24.54 -4.38
C GLY A 564 39.17 23.22 -3.64
N VAL A 565 38.03 22.67 -3.21
CA VAL A 565 37.92 21.42 -2.46
C VAL A 565 36.80 20.58 -3.05
N ALA A 566 36.95 19.25 -2.96
CA ALA A 566 35.92 18.34 -3.39
C ALA A 566 35.84 17.06 -2.55
N LEU A 567 34.61 16.58 -2.35
CA LEU A 567 34.32 15.20 -1.95
C LEU A 567 34.24 14.32 -3.19
N LEU A 568 34.86 13.14 -3.13
CA LEU A 568 34.91 12.20 -4.24
C LEU A 568 34.06 10.96 -3.95
N GLY A 569 33.39 10.47 -4.98
CA GLY A 569 32.55 9.28 -4.92
C GLY A 569 32.65 8.43 -6.17
N ARG A 570 32.36 7.14 -6.02
CA ARG A 570 32.60 6.07 -7.01
C ARG A 570 34.00 6.14 -7.63
N VAL A 571 35.01 6.34 -6.77
CA VAL A 571 36.40 6.44 -7.17
C VAL A 571 36.93 5.08 -7.61
N GLN A 572 37.45 4.99 -8.84
CA GLN A 572 38.18 3.82 -9.34
C GLN A 572 39.68 3.93 -9.01
N ASP A 573 40.23 5.11 -9.30
CA ASP A 573 41.61 5.53 -9.06
C ASP A 573 41.70 7.07 -9.02
N ASN A 574 42.91 7.63 -8.99
CA ASN A 574 43.19 9.07 -8.90
C ASN A 574 42.76 9.94 -10.09
N SER A 575 42.25 9.34 -11.15
CA SER A 575 41.84 10.03 -12.37
C SER A 575 40.46 9.62 -12.88
N HIS A 576 39.77 8.72 -12.18
CA HIS A 576 38.45 8.18 -12.54
C HIS A 576 37.49 8.22 -11.35
N TYR A 577 36.65 9.27 -11.28
CA TYR A 577 35.69 9.47 -10.18
C TYR A 577 34.60 10.50 -10.50
N TYR A 578 33.55 10.52 -9.68
CA TYR A 578 32.68 11.70 -9.54
C TYR A 578 33.14 12.57 -8.38
N GLN A 579 32.91 13.88 -8.49
CA GLN A 579 33.22 14.82 -7.42
C GLN A 579 32.14 15.87 -7.21
N LEU A 580 31.91 16.26 -5.95
CA LEU A 580 31.20 17.48 -5.57
C LEU A 580 32.24 18.54 -5.19
N GLU A 581 32.37 19.57 -6.02
CA GLU A 581 33.38 20.62 -5.92
C GLU A 581 32.78 21.96 -5.46
N LEU A 582 33.49 22.67 -4.59
CA LEU A 582 33.27 24.09 -4.29
C LEU A 582 34.47 24.94 -4.73
N LYS A 583 34.24 25.93 -5.59
CA LYS A 583 35.24 26.94 -6.01
C LYS A 583 34.57 28.19 -6.61
N ARG A 584 35.36 29.24 -6.86
CA ARG A 584 34.88 30.37 -7.67
C ARG A 584 34.91 30.01 -9.17
N ASP A 585 33.94 30.50 -9.91
CA ASP A 585 33.96 30.48 -11.37
C ASP A 585 34.92 31.55 -11.92
N THR A 586 35.04 31.61 -13.25
CA THR A 586 35.92 32.58 -13.94
C THR A 586 35.46 34.03 -13.76
N ALA A 587 34.20 34.27 -13.37
CA ALA A 587 33.67 35.58 -13.01
C ALA A 587 33.83 35.90 -11.51
N GLY A 588 34.53 35.03 -10.76
CA GLY A 588 34.75 35.19 -9.33
C GLY A 588 33.53 34.87 -8.47
N LYS A 589 32.45 34.28 -9.00
CA LYS A 589 31.26 33.92 -8.23
C LYS A 589 31.41 32.54 -7.61
N ARG A 590 30.94 32.40 -6.37
CA ARG A 590 30.96 31.14 -5.62
C ARG A 590 29.97 30.15 -6.19
N LYS A 591 30.48 28.99 -6.59
CA LYS A 591 29.72 28.02 -7.37
C LYS A 591 30.09 26.60 -6.95
N TRP A 592 29.12 25.70 -7.04
CA TRP A 592 29.30 24.28 -6.83
C TRP A 592 29.15 23.53 -8.15
N TRP A 593 29.81 22.37 -8.26
CA TRP A 593 29.72 21.48 -9.40
C TRP A 593 29.67 20.03 -8.99
N ILE A 594 28.93 19.22 -9.74
CA ILE A 594 29.15 17.79 -9.87
C ILE A 594 29.91 17.57 -11.17
N TRP A 595 31.13 17.03 -11.07
CA TRP A 595 31.96 16.67 -12.22
C TRP A 595 32.19 15.17 -12.29
N ARG A 596 32.38 14.67 -13.50
CA ARG A 596 33.02 13.39 -13.77
C ARG A 596 34.44 13.62 -14.30
N ASN A 597 35.44 13.00 -13.69
CA ASN A 597 36.79 12.88 -14.23
C ASN A 597 36.95 11.47 -14.82
N ASN A 598 37.43 11.37 -16.06
CA ASN A 598 37.70 10.11 -16.74
C ASN A 598 39.08 10.18 -17.42
N GLY A 599 40.13 9.86 -16.68
CA GLY A 599 41.51 9.90 -17.16
C GLY A 599 41.99 11.32 -17.50
N GLY A 600 41.50 12.33 -16.78
CA GLY A 600 41.78 13.75 -17.05
C GLY A 600 40.78 14.42 -17.99
N SER A 601 39.82 13.68 -18.55
CA SER A 601 38.70 14.24 -19.31
C SER A 601 37.55 14.62 -18.36
N TRP A 602 37.18 15.90 -18.34
CA TRP A 602 36.20 16.46 -17.41
C TRP A 602 34.84 16.68 -18.06
N MET A 603 33.78 16.16 -17.46
CA MET A 603 32.39 16.38 -17.88
C MET A 603 31.55 16.95 -16.75
N GLN A 604 30.85 18.06 -17.03
CA GLN A 604 29.94 18.69 -16.06
C GLN A 604 28.63 17.92 -16.02
N ILE A 605 28.23 17.45 -14.84
CA ILE A 605 26.95 16.76 -14.63
C ILE A 605 25.88 17.73 -14.12
N ALA A 606 26.22 18.55 -13.12
CA ALA A 606 25.35 19.57 -12.57
C ALA A 606 26.18 20.72 -12.00
N SER A 607 25.60 21.93 -11.92
CA SER A 607 26.25 23.06 -11.25
C SER A 607 25.23 24.11 -10.83
N GLY A 608 25.60 24.97 -9.89
CA GLY A 608 24.77 26.07 -9.43
C GLY A 608 25.51 27.02 -8.49
N TYR A 609 24.94 28.19 -8.22
CA TYR A 609 25.53 29.14 -7.29
C TYR A 609 25.12 28.82 -5.86
N TYR A 610 26.06 28.95 -4.93
CA TYR A 610 25.77 28.84 -3.50
C TYR A 610 26.70 29.78 -2.71
N PRO A 611 26.17 30.62 -1.81
CA PRO A 611 26.92 31.66 -1.13
C PRO A 611 27.72 31.11 0.07
N TYR A 612 28.60 30.13 -0.14
CA TYR A 612 29.51 29.67 0.91
C TYR A 612 30.52 30.78 1.29
N ALA A 613 31.28 30.62 2.37
CA ALA A 613 32.31 31.56 2.81
C ALA A 613 33.67 30.85 2.96
N SER A 614 34.77 31.57 2.74
CA SER A 614 36.10 31.06 3.08
C SER A 614 36.24 30.86 4.59
N ASN A 615 37.09 29.90 4.97
CA ASN A 615 37.38 29.57 6.36
C ASN A 615 36.14 29.24 7.20
N THR A 616 35.09 28.71 6.56
CA THR A 616 33.84 28.26 7.18
C THR A 616 33.64 26.79 6.85
N TYR A 617 33.20 26.00 7.83
CA TYR A 617 32.86 24.60 7.61
C TYR A 617 31.48 24.47 6.99
N TYR A 618 31.40 23.62 5.98
CA TYR A 618 30.14 23.18 5.40
C TYR A 618 30.11 21.67 5.41
N LEU A 619 29.01 21.11 5.91
CA LEU A 619 28.77 19.69 5.76
C LEU A 619 28.22 19.46 4.36
N THR A 620 29.04 18.88 3.48
CA THR A 620 28.63 18.60 2.10
C THR A 620 28.36 17.13 1.90
N ARG A 621 27.44 16.83 0.99
CA ARG A 621 27.02 15.47 0.67
C ARG A 621 26.90 15.30 -0.85
N LEU A 622 27.58 14.28 -1.38
CA LEU A 622 27.40 13.79 -2.74
C LEU A 622 26.69 12.44 -2.68
N ASP A 623 25.45 12.41 -3.15
CA ASP A 623 24.59 11.23 -3.23
C ASP A 623 24.72 10.55 -4.59
N MET A 624 24.92 9.23 -4.59
CA MET A 624 25.05 8.41 -5.78
C MET A 624 24.07 7.25 -5.71
N ASN A 625 22.94 7.36 -6.42
CA ASN A 625 21.88 6.34 -6.43
C ASN A 625 21.51 5.97 -7.87
N GLY A 626 21.85 4.75 -8.29
CA GLY A 626 21.73 4.34 -9.69
C GLY A 626 22.57 5.25 -10.58
N SER A 627 21.94 5.88 -11.58
CA SER A 627 22.56 6.90 -12.43
C SER A 627 22.49 8.32 -11.85
N LYS A 628 21.72 8.54 -10.78
CA LYS A 628 21.48 9.87 -10.22
C LYS A 628 22.63 10.30 -9.31
N LEU A 629 23.13 11.51 -9.55
CA LEU A 629 24.14 12.17 -8.73
C LEU A 629 23.51 13.45 -8.15
N SER A 630 23.46 13.59 -6.83
CA SER A 630 22.86 14.77 -6.17
C SER A 630 23.81 15.41 -5.17
N ALA A 631 23.81 16.74 -5.11
CA ALA A 631 24.61 17.52 -4.19
C ALA A 631 23.71 18.18 -3.15
N SER A 632 24.12 18.10 -1.89
CA SER A 632 23.46 18.80 -0.78
C SER A 632 24.48 19.39 0.17
N ILE A 633 24.07 20.44 0.89
CA ILE A 633 24.90 21.15 1.86
C ILE A 633 24.10 21.45 3.12
N SER A 634 24.76 21.40 4.27
CA SER A 634 24.19 21.75 5.57
C SER A 634 25.08 22.78 6.26
N THR A 635 24.43 23.71 6.96
CA THR A 635 25.08 24.78 7.77
C THR A 635 24.75 24.66 9.26
N ASP A 636 23.96 23.65 9.63
CA ASP A 636 23.43 23.42 10.98
C ASP A 636 23.85 22.05 11.52
N PHE A 637 25.07 21.62 11.19
CA PHE A 637 25.66 20.35 11.63
C PHE A 637 24.87 19.09 11.23
N GLY A 638 24.17 19.14 10.09
CA GLY A 638 23.43 18.01 9.54
C GLY A 638 22.01 17.86 10.09
N ASN A 639 21.52 18.82 10.88
CA ASN A 639 20.12 18.86 11.31
C ASN A 639 19.18 19.07 10.11
N SER A 640 19.60 19.85 9.10
CA SER A 640 18.90 20.00 7.84
C SER A 640 19.87 20.10 6.66
N PHE A 641 19.44 19.60 5.50
CA PHE A 641 20.20 19.70 4.25
C PHE A 641 19.44 20.54 3.23
N VAL A 642 20.15 21.48 2.61
CA VAL A 642 19.71 22.18 1.41
C VAL A 642 20.19 21.38 0.21
N THR A 643 19.24 20.89 -0.61
CA THR A 643 19.56 20.28 -1.91
C THR A 643 20.03 21.38 -2.86
N LEU A 644 21.26 21.23 -3.37
CA LEU A 644 21.87 22.16 -4.32
C LEU A 644 21.39 21.88 -5.74
N GLY A 645 21.39 20.61 -6.14
CA GLY A 645 20.94 20.15 -7.45
C GLY A 645 21.37 18.72 -7.75
N SER A 646 20.98 18.20 -8.92
CA SER A 646 21.31 16.83 -9.34
C SER A 646 21.48 16.71 -10.85
N GLY A 647 22.17 15.67 -11.30
CA GLY A 647 22.22 15.24 -12.69
C GLY A 647 22.28 13.72 -12.80
N GLN A 648 22.51 13.21 -14.01
CA GLN A 648 22.55 11.78 -14.30
C GLN A 648 23.84 11.43 -15.06
N ASP A 649 24.51 10.35 -14.68
CA ASP A 649 25.61 9.74 -15.42
C ASP A 649 25.72 8.26 -15.04
N THR A 650 26.17 7.41 -15.97
CA THR A 650 26.22 5.96 -15.78
C THR A 650 27.62 5.37 -15.86
N LEU A 651 28.65 6.19 -16.10
CA LEU A 651 30.00 5.68 -16.39
C LEU A 651 30.59 4.89 -15.23
N TYR A 652 30.45 5.39 -14.00
CA TYR A 652 30.87 4.67 -12.79
C TYR A 652 29.62 4.26 -12.02
N SER A 653 29.41 2.95 -11.85
CA SER A 653 28.27 2.39 -11.13
C SER A 653 28.60 2.01 -9.69
N SER A 654 29.88 1.94 -9.34
CA SER A 654 30.38 1.68 -8.00
C SER A 654 31.79 2.23 -7.82
N GLY A 655 32.28 2.37 -6.59
CA GLY A 655 33.68 2.74 -6.31
C GLY A 655 33.88 3.25 -4.89
N LYS A 656 35.12 3.61 -4.57
CA LYS A 656 35.59 4.11 -3.27
C LYS A 656 35.18 5.58 -3.03
N ILE A 657 35.53 6.09 -1.86
CA ILE A 657 35.45 7.53 -1.53
C ILE A 657 36.83 8.18 -1.54
N GLY A 658 36.84 9.51 -1.56
CA GLY A 658 38.06 10.28 -1.38
C GLY A 658 37.80 11.77 -1.20
N VAL A 659 38.89 12.51 -1.12
CA VAL A 659 38.92 13.97 -1.02
C VAL A 659 39.94 14.53 -2.00
N ARG A 660 39.66 15.72 -2.53
CA ARG A 660 40.56 16.45 -3.44
C ARG A 660 40.68 17.91 -3.05
N SER A 661 41.88 18.47 -3.17
CA SER A 661 42.18 19.84 -2.78
C SER A 661 43.30 20.41 -3.64
N TRP A 662 43.15 21.63 -4.14
CA TRP A 662 44.16 22.29 -4.98
C TRP A 662 44.30 23.78 -4.66
N GLY A 663 45.37 24.38 -5.18
CA GLY A 663 45.70 25.78 -4.93
C GLY A 663 46.01 26.03 -3.45
N THR A 664 45.41 27.06 -2.86
CA THR A 664 45.49 27.39 -1.42
C THR A 664 44.92 26.30 -0.50
N GLY A 665 44.17 25.36 -1.07
CA GLY A 665 43.70 24.17 -0.39
C GLY A 665 42.56 24.42 0.60
N GLY A 666 42.29 23.35 1.35
CA GLY A 666 41.24 23.24 2.33
C GLY A 666 41.39 21.96 3.12
N SER A 667 40.56 21.80 4.14
CA SER A 667 40.62 20.68 5.07
C SER A 667 39.27 19.96 5.19
N PHE A 668 39.36 18.74 5.69
CA PHE A 668 38.27 17.77 5.76
C PHE A 668 38.16 17.20 7.17
N ASP A 669 36.94 16.97 7.63
CA ASP A 669 36.65 16.34 8.92
C ASP A 669 35.36 15.49 8.83
N ALA A 670 35.25 14.49 9.71
CA ALA A 670 34.13 13.56 9.83
C ALA A 670 33.65 13.00 8.47
N ILE A 671 34.58 12.47 7.68
CA ILE A 671 34.27 11.90 6.37
C ILE A 671 33.57 10.55 6.57
N LYS A 672 32.40 10.38 5.94
CA LYS A 672 31.64 9.15 5.98
C LYS A 672 31.09 8.74 4.62
N ALA A 673 30.99 7.43 4.43
CA ALA A 673 30.18 6.82 3.37
C ALA A 673 28.99 6.14 4.02
N VAL A 674 27.79 6.39 3.50
CA VAL A 674 26.56 5.82 4.03
C VAL A 674 25.70 5.34 2.87
N ARG A 675 25.23 4.10 2.96
CA ARG A 675 24.21 3.60 2.06
C ARG A 675 22.85 3.99 2.61
N ASP A 676 22.17 4.91 1.91
CA ASP A 676 20.72 5.05 2.06
C ASP A 676 20.10 3.70 1.66
N ASN A 677 19.28 3.13 2.55
CA ASN A 677 18.67 1.82 2.34
C ASN A 677 17.38 1.95 1.53
#